data_AF-A0AA35Z0K4-F1
#
_entry.id   AF-A0AA35Z0K4-F1
#
_cell.length_a   1.000
_cell.length_b   1.000
_cell.length_c   1.000
_cell.angle_alpha   90.00
_cell.angle_beta   90.00
_cell.angle_gamma   90.00
#
_symmetry.space_group_name_H-M   'P 1'
#
loop_
_entity.id
_entity.type
_entity.pdbx_description
1 polymer ?
#
loop_
_entity_poly.entity_id
_entity_poly.type
_entity_poly.pdbx_seq_one_letter_code
_entity_poly.pdbx_strand_id
1 'polypeptide(L)'
;MASTTTAAREHVNEIRKTKFSIGGKANPLTEDLHQAVKNLSAELYAKDVHFLMELIQNAEDNEYPEGVVPSLEFVITSTDITNTGAPATLLVFNNEKGCSDKNVESICSVGRSTKKGLRKRGYIGEKDDVFTPASGTNKLMAADSVCISWLHNCNTEFRNSIGNFFLPKATQEAIRSCSQKSTLVKWLRDEMKIKFVRVCEYAKLVSHSLNNDHKLVVTYAHFLHNSFKKEYLGKHEVEELCIDIPIVDNYGNVTKIRSGVLVPAKGSRWVELIGSNPWRQHNYVELGEDYTRGGCYFGMVTSGEEIVSFLQKYVGASDVPYLSPPNAAIPTLSSPLTKRNAFLLLEWLHKLRTSRDGLPERFLSSIENGSWLKISSSGNPGYCPPSESFMLKSSIGNLLQNGSVLVDIPLVDEKFYGVELKNYEDELKKIGVRFQNTEACEFIGKRLMSLAASSQLTRDNVFSILKFIQYLGVHYISTRELIESIRKEKWLRTSRGVTTPTNCVLFSQEWNAASQITDIPFLDRDYYGSEMLSFKKELDLLGVGVKFNGNYQLVSDKLKSSYSLTSLSSEALLLILNCKLGLQFYGCPSECFLSNPESEWGCLLKVFGSFPVLDEKFYGRSIFSMSNELKKIGVMVDFEDASKEFTRTFKQQASISSIKKEHVLSFLQCYGKLRKLKVKFPSELKKCIREEKWLKTRLGDYRSPNECILFGKDWEPVIPISLLPFIDDSNNFYGIGIHDYHAELKDLGVVTDFKDGAKFVASRLFLPQDCSSLTALNVFALLDSVKKLKESRTDFPDGFLEKVSKKSWLKTHFGYRRPDECLLFNSLHDSFLKCNDGPFIDEGFYGSHIVSYKDELNALGVTNETNKEC
;
A
#
# COMPACT_ATOMS: atom_id res chain seq x y z
N MET A 1 -94.79 53.56 -45.08
CA MET A 1 -93.42 54.07 -45.26
C MET A 1 -93.33 55.60 -45.39
N ALA A 2 -94.30 56.33 -45.97
CA ALA A 2 -94.20 57.79 -46.14
C ALA A 2 -94.19 58.61 -44.81
N SER A 3 -94.83 58.12 -43.75
CA SER A 3 -94.88 58.85 -42.46
C SER A 3 -93.59 58.73 -41.63
N THR A 4 -92.85 57.61 -41.73
CA THR A 4 -91.57 57.41 -41.03
C THR A 4 -90.43 58.19 -41.67
N THR A 5 -90.39 58.32 -43.00
CA THR A 5 -89.37 59.12 -43.70
C THR A 5 -89.47 60.61 -43.38
N THR A 6 -90.68 61.12 -43.15
CA THR A 6 -90.90 62.55 -42.82
C THR A 6 -90.40 62.87 -41.41
N ALA A 7 -90.74 62.03 -40.42
CA ALA A 7 -90.26 62.17 -39.05
C ALA A 7 -88.72 62.07 -38.95
N ALA A 8 -88.09 61.14 -39.68
CA ALA A 8 -86.63 61.01 -39.71
C ALA A 8 -85.96 62.26 -40.33
N ARG A 9 -86.55 62.85 -41.38
CA ARG A 9 -86.04 64.10 -41.98
C ARG A 9 -86.18 65.28 -41.02
N GLU A 10 -87.29 65.36 -40.28
CA GLU A 10 -87.48 66.38 -39.24
C GLU A 10 -86.44 66.27 -38.13
N HIS A 11 -86.19 65.05 -37.62
CA HIS A 11 -85.17 64.78 -36.60
C HIS A 11 -83.76 65.19 -37.07
N VAL A 12 -83.37 64.81 -38.29
CA VAL A 12 -82.07 65.22 -38.87
C VAL A 12 -81.99 66.73 -39.05
N ASN A 13 -83.07 67.39 -39.48
CA ASN A 13 -83.11 68.85 -39.63
C ASN A 13 -83.01 69.56 -38.27
N GLU A 14 -83.60 69.01 -37.22
CA GLU A 14 -83.47 69.50 -35.86
C GLU A 14 -82.02 69.42 -35.37
N ILE A 15 -81.35 68.27 -35.55
CA ILE A 15 -79.92 68.12 -35.21
C ILE A 15 -79.06 69.12 -36.00
N ARG A 16 -79.28 69.27 -37.31
CA ARG A 16 -78.54 70.21 -38.16
C ARG A 16 -78.65 71.65 -37.64
N LYS A 17 -79.86 72.08 -37.26
CA LYS A 17 -80.13 73.45 -36.79
C LYS A 17 -79.63 73.68 -35.37
N THR A 18 -79.90 72.76 -34.44
CA THR A 18 -79.64 72.96 -33.01
C THR A 18 -78.20 72.65 -32.62
N LYS A 19 -77.61 71.57 -33.17
CA LYS A 19 -76.28 71.08 -32.79
C LYS A 19 -75.16 71.65 -33.62
N PHE A 20 -75.37 71.75 -34.93
CA PHE A 20 -74.36 72.21 -35.88
C PHE A 20 -74.60 73.63 -36.38
N SER A 21 -75.69 74.29 -35.95
CA SER A 21 -76.06 75.67 -36.36
C SER A 21 -76.20 75.84 -37.88
N ILE A 22 -76.42 74.75 -38.63
CA ILE A 22 -76.56 74.78 -40.09
C ILE A 22 -77.95 75.36 -40.43
N GLY A 23 -77.97 76.53 -41.07
CA GLY A 23 -79.20 77.29 -41.35
C GLY A 23 -79.69 78.18 -40.19
N GLY A 24 -78.90 78.31 -39.11
CA GLY A 24 -79.14 79.20 -37.97
C GLY A 24 -78.05 80.28 -37.81
N LYS A 25 -77.99 80.95 -36.64
CA LYS A 25 -76.89 81.87 -36.31
C LYS A 25 -75.59 81.09 -36.11
N ALA A 26 -74.49 81.55 -36.72
CA ALA A 26 -73.18 80.91 -36.61
C ALA A 26 -72.70 80.85 -35.15
N ASN A 27 -72.22 79.68 -34.73
CA ASN A 27 -71.59 79.48 -33.43
C ASN A 27 -70.06 79.62 -33.60
N PRO A 28 -69.39 80.58 -32.92
CA PRO A 28 -67.95 80.79 -33.07
C PRO A 28 -67.11 79.59 -32.61
N LEU A 29 -67.62 78.71 -31.74
CA LEU A 29 -66.91 77.49 -31.29
C LEU A 29 -66.89 76.36 -32.34
N THR A 30 -67.65 76.49 -33.43
CA THR A 30 -67.73 75.45 -34.47
C THR A 30 -66.42 75.29 -35.24
N GLU A 31 -65.67 76.38 -35.45
CA GLU A 31 -64.39 76.35 -36.16
C GLU A 31 -63.31 75.62 -35.35
N ASP A 32 -63.22 75.92 -34.05
CA ASP A 32 -62.32 75.21 -33.12
C ASP A 32 -62.64 73.70 -33.05
N LEU A 33 -63.92 73.33 -33.03
CA LEU A 33 -64.34 71.93 -33.04
C LEU A 33 -63.98 71.22 -34.36
N HIS A 34 -64.17 71.89 -35.51
CA HIS A 34 -63.74 71.33 -36.80
C HIS A 34 -62.23 71.11 -36.86
N GLN A 35 -61.43 72.06 -36.33
CA GLN A 35 -59.98 71.91 -36.29
C GLN A 35 -59.55 70.81 -35.32
N ALA A 36 -60.22 70.68 -34.17
CA ALA A 36 -59.99 69.59 -33.22
C ALA A 36 -60.29 68.22 -33.84
N VAL A 37 -61.44 68.06 -34.51
CA VAL A 37 -61.80 66.81 -35.21
C VAL A 37 -60.81 66.49 -36.33
N LYS A 38 -60.36 67.50 -37.09
CA LYS A 38 -59.35 67.32 -38.14
C LYS A 38 -58.02 66.82 -37.58
N ASN A 39 -57.49 67.44 -36.53
CA ASN A 39 -56.25 67.01 -35.88
C ASN A 39 -56.41 65.61 -35.27
N LEU A 40 -57.52 65.36 -34.57
CA LEU A 40 -57.82 64.06 -33.96
C LEU A 40 -57.87 62.95 -35.02
N SER A 41 -58.45 63.21 -36.19
CA SER A 41 -58.55 62.24 -37.29
C SER A 41 -57.19 61.93 -37.93
N ALA A 42 -56.27 62.89 -37.97
CA ALA A 42 -54.94 62.73 -38.54
C ALA A 42 -53.94 62.06 -37.58
N GLU A 43 -54.11 62.24 -36.26
CA GLU A 43 -53.15 61.77 -35.24
C GLU A 43 -53.55 60.45 -34.56
N LEU A 44 -54.83 60.03 -34.59
CA LEU A 44 -55.32 58.85 -33.86
C LEU A 44 -54.94 57.49 -34.47
N TYR A 45 -54.62 57.42 -35.77
CA TYR A 45 -54.38 56.16 -36.46
C TYR A 45 -53.09 56.22 -37.29
N ALA A 46 -52.12 55.37 -36.96
CA ALA A 46 -50.82 55.35 -37.62
C ALA A 46 -50.81 54.73 -39.04
N LYS A 47 -51.95 54.18 -39.50
CA LYS A 47 -52.09 53.51 -40.81
C LYS A 47 -53.48 53.71 -41.42
N ASP A 48 -53.52 54.07 -42.70
CA ASP A 48 -54.73 54.43 -43.47
C ASP A 48 -55.78 53.31 -43.64
N VAL A 49 -55.47 52.07 -43.26
CA VAL A 49 -56.39 50.92 -43.41
C VAL A 49 -57.25 50.65 -42.16
N HIS A 50 -57.01 51.34 -41.05
CA HIS A 50 -57.72 51.10 -39.78
C HIS A 50 -59.21 51.40 -39.86
N PHE A 51 -59.64 52.35 -40.69
CA PHE A 51 -61.06 52.69 -40.82
C PHE A 51 -61.91 51.48 -41.27
N LEU A 52 -61.33 50.56 -42.06
CA LEU A 52 -62.05 49.37 -42.53
C LEU A 52 -62.39 48.44 -41.36
N MET A 53 -61.48 48.29 -40.39
CA MET A 53 -61.70 47.48 -39.20
C MET A 53 -62.76 48.09 -38.29
N GLU A 54 -62.75 49.42 -38.11
CA GLU A 54 -63.76 50.14 -37.34
C GLU A 54 -65.16 49.97 -37.97
N LEU A 55 -65.26 49.96 -39.30
CA LEU A 55 -66.52 49.70 -40.01
C LEU A 55 -67.00 48.25 -39.84
N ILE A 56 -66.10 47.27 -39.86
CA ILE A 56 -66.44 45.86 -39.61
C ILE A 56 -66.91 45.67 -38.16
N GLN A 57 -66.24 46.28 -37.19
CA GLN A 57 -66.63 46.23 -35.78
C GLN A 57 -67.99 46.89 -35.55
N ASN A 58 -68.25 48.02 -36.21
CA ASN A 58 -69.57 48.66 -36.16
C ASN A 58 -70.66 47.72 -36.68
N ALA A 59 -70.41 47.01 -37.78
CA ALA A 59 -71.34 46.01 -38.31
C ALA A 59 -71.52 44.82 -37.35
N GLU A 60 -70.45 44.30 -36.74
CA GLU A 60 -70.53 43.24 -35.72
C GLU A 60 -71.38 43.66 -34.51
N ASP A 61 -71.25 44.92 -34.09
CA ASP A 61 -71.99 45.50 -32.97
C ASP A 61 -73.42 45.98 -33.34
N ASN A 62 -73.92 45.71 -34.55
CA ASN A 62 -75.27 46.11 -34.96
C ASN A 62 -76.35 45.12 -34.51
N GLU A 63 -77.60 45.58 -34.51
CA GLU A 63 -78.75 44.71 -34.28
C GLU A 63 -79.30 44.18 -35.60
N TYR A 64 -79.43 42.86 -35.70
CA TYR A 64 -79.96 42.17 -36.88
C TYR A 64 -81.32 41.52 -36.56
N PRO A 65 -82.23 41.40 -37.54
CA PRO A 65 -83.48 40.67 -37.37
C PRO A 65 -83.23 39.20 -36.97
N GLU A 66 -84.13 38.63 -36.16
CA GLU A 66 -84.01 37.26 -35.67
C GLU A 66 -84.07 36.26 -36.84
N GLY A 67 -83.15 35.29 -36.85
CA GLY A 67 -83.05 34.27 -37.91
C GLY A 67 -82.37 34.71 -39.22
N VAL A 68 -81.92 35.97 -39.34
CA VAL A 68 -81.20 36.48 -40.52
C VAL A 68 -79.68 36.38 -40.30
N VAL A 69 -78.95 35.96 -41.33
CA VAL A 69 -77.48 35.95 -41.32
C VAL A 69 -76.96 37.38 -41.56
N PRO A 70 -76.16 37.96 -40.65
CA PRO A 70 -75.55 39.26 -40.87
C PRO A 70 -74.67 39.28 -42.14
N SER A 71 -74.77 40.34 -42.93
CA SER A 71 -73.95 40.58 -44.11
C SER A 71 -73.33 41.97 -44.08
N LEU A 72 -72.13 42.08 -44.65
CA LEU A 72 -71.38 43.32 -44.83
C LEU A 72 -70.76 43.31 -46.23
N GLU A 73 -70.99 44.36 -47.01
CA GLU A 73 -70.53 44.50 -48.39
C GLU A 73 -69.83 45.85 -48.57
N PHE A 74 -68.68 45.83 -49.25
CA PHE A 74 -67.92 47.02 -49.61
C PHE A 74 -67.95 47.19 -51.14
N VAL A 75 -68.42 48.35 -51.60
CA VAL A 75 -68.53 48.67 -53.03
C VAL A 75 -67.80 49.97 -53.30
N ILE A 76 -66.92 50.01 -54.30
CA ILE A 76 -66.26 51.25 -54.73
C ILE A 76 -66.89 51.70 -56.04
N THR A 77 -67.29 52.97 -56.11
CA THR A 77 -67.83 53.60 -57.33
C THR A 77 -67.05 54.86 -57.68
N SER A 78 -66.88 55.12 -58.98
CA SER A 78 -66.31 56.38 -59.49
C SER A 78 -67.31 57.54 -59.48
N THR A 79 -68.58 57.28 -59.14
CA THR A 79 -69.59 58.33 -58.98
C THR A 79 -69.48 58.95 -57.60
N ASP A 80 -69.35 60.28 -57.52
CA ASP A 80 -69.44 61.01 -56.25
C ASP A 80 -70.90 61.18 -55.84
N ILE A 81 -71.39 60.20 -55.09
CA ILE A 81 -72.75 60.20 -54.54
C ILE A 81 -72.92 61.15 -53.34
N THR A 82 -71.81 61.67 -52.79
CA THR A 82 -71.82 62.60 -51.64
C THR A 82 -71.82 64.06 -52.08
N ASN A 83 -71.50 64.31 -53.36
CA ASN A 83 -71.37 65.63 -53.97
C ASN A 83 -70.32 66.51 -53.24
N THR A 84 -69.20 65.89 -52.84
CA THR A 84 -68.09 66.53 -52.11
C THR A 84 -66.89 66.85 -53.00
N GLY A 85 -66.91 66.45 -54.28
CA GLY A 85 -65.81 66.55 -55.22
C GLY A 85 -64.86 65.34 -55.21
N ALA A 86 -65.26 64.21 -54.63
CA ALA A 86 -64.40 63.04 -54.45
C ALA A 86 -64.21 62.26 -55.77
N PRO A 87 -62.98 61.78 -56.10
CA PRO A 87 -62.73 61.03 -57.33
C PRO A 87 -63.32 59.61 -57.33
N ALA A 88 -63.63 59.07 -56.16
CA ALA A 88 -64.31 57.80 -55.96
C ALA A 88 -64.99 57.78 -54.59
N THR A 89 -66.06 57.01 -54.45
CA THR A 89 -66.78 56.79 -53.20
C THR A 89 -66.73 55.32 -52.80
N LEU A 90 -66.34 55.06 -51.55
CA LEU A 90 -66.53 53.76 -50.91
C LEU A 90 -67.91 53.72 -50.24
N LEU A 91 -68.73 52.77 -50.68
CA LEU A 91 -70.02 52.41 -50.13
C LEU A 91 -69.86 51.18 -49.23
N VAL A 92 -70.49 51.23 -48.07
CA VAL A 92 -70.53 50.10 -47.14
C VAL A 92 -71.97 49.79 -46.80
N PHE A 93 -72.39 48.57 -47.10
CA PHE A 93 -73.73 48.07 -46.87
C PHE A 93 -73.71 46.99 -45.82
N ASN A 94 -74.66 47.01 -44.91
CA ASN A 94 -74.94 45.89 -44.04
C ASN A 94 -76.47 45.69 -43.98
N ASN A 95 -76.93 44.53 -43.52
CA ASN A 95 -78.36 44.19 -43.42
C ASN A 95 -78.93 44.39 -42.00
N GLU A 96 -78.46 45.39 -41.27
CA GLU A 96 -78.94 45.71 -39.92
C GLU A 96 -80.42 46.16 -39.88
N LYS A 97 -81.01 46.20 -38.69
CA LYS A 97 -82.39 46.71 -38.47
C LYS A 97 -82.56 48.20 -38.81
N GLY A 98 -81.47 48.96 -38.82
CA GLY A 98 -81.40 50.41 -39.08
C GLY A 98 -81.11 51.24 -37.81
N CYS A 99 -80.84 52.53 -37.99
CA CYS A 99 -80.55 53.45 -36.89
C CYS A 99 -81.83 53.99 -36.24
N SER A 100 -81.89 54.00 -34.90
CA SER A 100 -82.88 54.78 -34.13
C SER A 100 -82.46 56.24 -33.98
N ASP A 101 -83.38 57.11 -33.55
CA ASP A 101 -83.11 58.54 -33.28
C ASP A 101 -81.90 58.75 -32.35
N LYS A 102 -81.78 57.91 -31.31
CA LYS A 102 -80.64 57.91 -30.38
C LYS A 102 -79.32 57.48 -31.05
N ASN A 103 -79.37 56.54 -32.00
CA ASN A 103 -78.16 56.14 -32.74
C ASN A 103 -77.67 57.30 -33.62
N VAL A 104 -78.58 58.00 -34.31
CA VAL A 104 -78.23 59.15 -35.15
C VAL A 104 -77.64 60.29 -34.32
N GLU A 105 -78.24 60.62 -33.18
CA GLU A 105 -77.69 61.63 -32.26
C GLU A 105 -76.28 61.27 -31.75
N SER A 106 -76.04 59.98 -31.51
CA SER A 106 -74.75 59.47 -31.04
C SER A 106 -73.67 59.52 -32.12
N ILE A 107 -73.98 59.13 -33.37
CA ILE A 107 -73.06 59.22 -34.51
C ILE A 107 -72.65 60.68 -34.75
N CYS A 108 -73.57 61.62 -34.54
CA CYS A 108 -73.30 63.05 -34.65
C CYS A 108 -72.61 63.66 -33.40
N SER A 109 -72.13 62.88 -32.44
CA SER A 109 -71.48 63.36 -31.21
C SER A 109 -70.03 62.89 -31.11
N VAL A 110 -69.11 63.77 -30.72
CA VAL A 110 -67.74 63.36 -30.34
C VAL A 110 -67.76 62.86 -28.90
N GLY A 111 -67.23 61.66 -28.65
CA GLY A 111 -67.09 61.08 -27.30
C GLY A 111 -68.38 60.53 -26.66
N ARG A 112 -69.48 60.36 -27.41
CA ARG A 112 -70.72 59.71 -26.93
C ARG A 112 -71.07 58.50 -27.78
N SER A 113 -71.37 57.37 -27.13
CA SER A 113 -71.79 56.12 -27.78
C SER A 113 -73.03 55.55 -27.09
N THR A 114 -74.04 55.13 -27.86
CA THR A 114 -75.20 54.38 -27.35
C THR A 114 -74.82 53.00 -26.79
N LYS A 115 -73.59 52.54 -27.03
CA LYS A 115 -73.07 51.22 -26.61
C LYS A 115 -72.29 51.29 -25.29
N LYS A 116 -72.20 52.47 -24.64
CA LYS A 116 -71.48 52.68 -23.38
C LYS A 116 -72.08 51.86 -22.22
N GLY A 117 -71.23 51.09 -21.52
CA GLY A 117 -71.63 50.27 -20.35
C GLY A 117 -72.21 48.87 -20.67
N LEU A 118 -72.26 48.45 -21.94
CA LEU A 118 -72.86 47.17 -22.37
C LEU A 118 -71.85 46.03 -22.63
N ARG A 119 -70.61 46.12 -22.10
CA ARG A 119 -69.52 45.13 -22.30
C ARG A 119 -69.90 43.67 -22.01
N LYS A 120 -70.82 43.43 -21.07
CA LYS A 120 -71.29 42.06 -20.72
C LYS A 120 -72.08 41.37 -21.84
N ARG A 121 -72.51 42.11 -22.88
CA ARG A 121 -73.20 41.58 -24.08
C ARG A 121 -72.28 41.43 -25.29
N GLY A 122 -70.98 41.74 -25.17
CA GLY A 122 -70.00 41.57 -26.25
C GLY A 122 -69.68 42.83 -27.05
N TYR A 123 -70.28 43.98 -26.77
CA TYR A 123 -70.02 45.24 -27.47
C TYR A 123 -68.66 45.86 -27.08
N ILE A 124 -67.85 46.27 -28.06
CA ILE A 124 -66.42 46.68 -27.89
C ILE A 124 -66.21 48.20 -28.00
N GLY A 125 -67.26 49.01 -28.21
CA GLY A 125 -67.16 50.45 -28.50
C GLY A 125 -66.68 51.42 -27.40
N GLU A 126 -65.73 51.05 -26.53
CA GLU A 126 -65.14 51.92 -25.49
C GLU A 126 -63.61 51.93 -25.62
N LYS A 127 -63.02 53.06 -26.06
CA LYS A 127 -61.57 53.30 -25.96
C LYS A 127 -61.22 53.57 -24.49
N ASP A 128 -61.07 52.50 -23.72
CA ASP A 128 -60.18 52.48 -22.55
C ASP A 128 -58.84 51.86 -22.98
N ASP A 129 -57.74 52.39 -22.46
CA ASP A 129 -56.33 52.07 -22.76
C ASP A 129 -55.88 50.62 -22.41
N VAL A 130 -56.75 49.61 -22.54
CA VAL A 130 -56.42 48.19 -22.32
C VAL A 130 -56.68 47.31 -23.56
N PHE A 131 -57.15 47.87 -24.67
CA PHE A 131 -57.19 47.15 -25.95
C PHE A 131 -56.84 48.06 -27.12
N THR A 132 -55.54 48.38 -27.25
CA THR A 132 -55.02 48.63 -28.59
C THR A 132 -55.35 47.42 -29.47
N PRO A 133 -55.90 47.58 -30.68
CA PRO A 133 -55.90 46.53 -31.69
C PRO A 133 -54.45 46.29 -32.09
N ALA A 134 -53.73 45.57 -31.22
CA ALA A 134 -52.43 45.06 -31.51
C ALA A 134 -52.60 44.15 -32.73
N SER A 135 -51.85 44.47 -33.78
CA SER A 135 -51.26 43.56 -34.77
C SER A 135 -51.84 42.14 -34.78
N GLY A 136 -52.24 41.57 -35.93
CA GLY A 136 -52.77 40.20 -35.99
C GLY A 136 -51.81 39.07 -35.59
N THR A 137 -50.69 39.40 -34.92
CA THR A 137 -49.77 38.52 -34.18
C THR A 137 -50.46 37.56 -33.20
N ASN A 138 -51.67 37.87 -32.70
CA ASN A 138 -52.38 37.00 -31.75
C ASN A 138 -53.42 36.07 -32.38
N LYS A 139 -53.67 36.16 -33.70
CA LYS A 139 -54.64 35.32 -34.41
C LYS A 139 -53.95 34.15 -35.12
N LEU A 140 -54.57 32.97 -35.05
CA LEU A 140 -54.11 31.73 -35.66
C LEU A 140 -55.08 31.26 -36.74
N MET A 141 -54.56 30.59 -37.75
CA MET A 141 -55.33 29.83 -38.73
C MET A 141 -54.77 28.42 -38.81
N ALA A 142 -55.63 27.40 -38.83
CA ALA A 142 -55.15 26.03 -39.03
C ALA A 142 -54.46 25.95 -40.40
N ALA A 143 -53.33 25.26 -40.50
CA ALA A 143 -52.68 25.04 -41.79
C ALA A 143 -53.48 24.06 -42.66
N ASP A 144 -54.03 23.01 -42.04
CA ASP A 144 -54.82 21.96 -42.70
C ASP A 144 -56.32 22.13 -42.40
N SER A 145 -57.16 21.94 -43.42
CA SER A 145 -58.62 21.94 -43.28
C SER A 145 -59.16 20.82 -42.39
N VAL A 146 -58.53 19.63 -42.42
CA VAL A 146 -59.00 18.46 -41.65
C VAL A 146 -58.88 18.71 -40.15
N CYS A 147 -57.91 19.53 -39.74
CA CYS A 147 -57.62 19.81 -38.34
C CYS A 147 -58.37 21.03 -37.77
N ILE A 148 -59.17 21.78 -38.56
CA ILE A 148 -59.82 23.02 -38.10
C ILE A 148 -60.67 22.77 -36.85
N SER A 149 -61.56 21.78 -36.91
CA SER A 149 -62.47 21.47 -35.79
C SER A 149 -61.71 20.97 -34.57
N TRP A 150 -60.66 20.16 -34.78
CA TRP A 150 -59.79 19.66 -33.72
C TRP A 150 -59.06 20.80 -33.00
N LEU A 151 -58.32 21.62 -33.74
CA LEU A 151 -57.55 22.75 -33.18
C LEU A 151 -58.44 23.80 -32.52
N HIS A 152 -59.63 24.05 -33.07
CA HIS A 152 -60.61 24.93 -32.45
C HIS A 152 -61.08 24.39 -31.09
N ASN A 153 -61.45 23.10 -31.01
CA ASN A 153 -61.84 22.45 -29.76
C ASN A 153 -60.68 22.37 -28.76
N CYS A 154 -59.44 22.20 -29.21
CA CYS A 154 -58.29 22.24 -28.33
C CYS A 154 -58.03 23.65 -27.80
N ASN A 155 -58.23 24.68 -28.63
CA ASN A 155 -58.03 26.07 -28.24
C ASN A 155 -59.05 26.57 -27.22
N THR A 156 -60.24 25.98 -27.12
CA THR A 156 -61.18 26.31 -26.04
C THR A 156 -60.67 25.89 -24.66
N GLU A 157 -59.99 24.75 -24.56
CA GLU A 157 -59.41 24.27 -23.29
C GLU A 157 -58.14 25.05 -22.90
N PHE A 158 -57.28 25.37 -23.87
CA PHE A 158 -56.03 26.10 -23.62
C PHE A 158 -56.16 27.63 -23.67
N ARG A 159 -57.39 28.16 -23.88
CA ARG A 159 -57.64 29.57 -24.21
C ARG A 159 -56.95 30.57 -23.28
N ASN A 160 -56.99 30.31 -21.97
CA ASN A 160 -56.45 31.22 -20.96
C ASN A 160 -54.91 31.21 -20.87
N SER A 161 -54.26 30.20 -21.46
CA SER A 161 -52.82 29.99 -21.34
C SER A 161 -52.02 30.59 -22.50
N ILE A 162 -52.50 30.46 -23.74
CA ILE A 162 -51.70 30.84 -24.94
C ILE A 162 -51.93 32.31 -25.34
N GLY A 163 -53.08 32.90 -25.00
CA GLY A 163 -53.46 34.25 -25.47
C GLY A 163 -53.68 34.35 -26.99
N ASN A 164 -53.54 33.24 -27.72
CA ASN A 164 -53.73 33.12 -29.16
C ASN A 164 -55.09 32.50 -29.49
N PHE A 165 -55.76 33.05 -30.51
CA PHE A 165 -57.10 32.63 -30.91
C PHE A 165 -57.13 32.16 -32.34
N PHE A 166 -57.71 30.98 -32.58
CA PHE A 166 -58.03 30.59 -33.95
C PHE A 166 -59.16 31.47 -34.50
N LEU A 167 -59.05 31.85 -35.78
CA LEU A 167 -60.17 32.45 -36.50
C LEU A 167 -61.41 31.52 -36.41
N PRO A 168 -62.64 32.07 -36.38
CA PRO A 168 -63.85 31.24 -36.31
C PRO A 168 -63.86 30.19 -37.42
N LYS A 169 -64.35 28.98 -37.09
CA LYS A 169 -64.41 27.86 -38.04
C LYS A 169 -65.06 28.26 -39.38
N ALA A 170 -66.21 28.92 -39.34
CA ALA A 170 -66.92 29.40 -40.52
C ALA A 170 -66.06 30.36 -41.37
N THR A 171 -65.31 31.27 -40.73
CA THR A 171 -64.37 32.17 -41.41
C THR A 171 -63.22 31.41 -42.07
N GLN A 172 -62.64 30.44 -41.36
CA GLN A 172 -61.56 29.60 -41.89
C GLN A 172 -62.00 28.72 -43.07
N GLU A 173 -63.25 28.26 -43.06
CA GLU A 173 -63.86 27.50 -44.15
C GLU A 173 -64.18 28.41 -45.34
N ALA A 174 -64.76 29.59 -45.10
CA ALA A 174 -65.06 30.58 -46.14
C ALA A 174 -63.80 31.08 -46.87
N ILE A 175 -62.71 31.35 -46.15
CA ILE A 175 -61.42 31.75 -46.74
C ILE A 175 -60.89 30.66 -47.68
N ARG A 176 -61.03 29.38 -47.31
CA ARG A 176 -60.55 28.25 -48.11
C ARG A 176 -61.42 28.00 -49.36
N SER A 177 -62.71 28.29 -49.27
CA SER A 177 -63.67 28.19 -50.37
C SER A 177 -63.64 29.40 -51.32
N CYS A 178 -62.91 30.46 -50.97
CA CYS A 178 -62.79 31.67 -51.79
C CYS A 178 -62.02 31.39 -53.10
N SER A 179 -62.52 31.94 -54.22
CA SER A 179 -61.87 31.83 -55.54
C SER A 179 -60.47 32.46 -55.58
N GLN A 180 -60.20 33.49 -54.77
CA GLN A 180 -58.90 34.17 -54.65
C GLN A 180 -58.11 33.77 -53.39
N LYS A 181 -58.29 32.53 -52.89
CA LYS A 181 -57.70 32.06 -51.62
C LYS A 181 -56.20 32.33 -51.48
N SER A 182 -55.40 32.21 -52.54
CA SER A 182 -53.95 32.38 -52.48
C SER A 182 -53.57 33.83 -52.15
N THR A 183 -54.23 34.78 -52.81
CA THR A 183 -54.09 36.22 -52.55
C THR A 183 -54.53 36.57 -51.14
N LEU A 184 -55.68 36.04 -50.70
CA LEU A 184 -56.21 36.30 -49.37
C LEU A 184 -55.34 35.70 -48.26
N VAL A 185 -54.86 34.46 -48.42
CA VAL A 185 -53.93 33.81 -47.47
C VAL A 185 -52.61 34.56 -47.38
N LYS A 186 -52.06 35.01 -48.51
CA LYS A 186 -50.84 35.82 -48.54
C LYS A 186 -51.05 37.14 -47.79
N TRP A 187 -52.14 37.84 -48.06
CA TRP A 187 -52.48 39.09 -47.38
C TRP A 187 -52.67 38.89 -45.86
N LEU A 188 -53.39 37.85 -45.43
CA LEU A 188 -53.58 37.55 -44.01
C LEU A 188 -52.26 37.24 -43.29
N ARG A 189 -51.32 36.59 -43.97
CA ARG A 189 -49.99 36.28 -43.45
C ARG A 189 -49.09 37.52 -43.40
N ASP A 190 -48.99 38.25 -44.50
CA ASP A 190 -47.96 39.26 -44.72
C ASP A 190 -48.37 40.61 -44.15
N GLU A 191 -49.63 41.01 -44.33
CA GLU A 191 -50.15 42.31 -43.89
C GLU A 191 -50.78 42.22 -42.51
N MET A 192 -51.61 41.20 -42.27
CA MET A 192 -52.31 41.01 -40.99
C MET A 192 -51.51 40.20 -39.98
N LYS A 193 -50.35 39.63 -40.35
CA LYS A 193 -49.47 38.86 -39.45
C LYS A 193 -50.14 37.65 -38.78
N ILE A 194 -51.17 37.07 -39.40
CA ILE A 194 -51.85 35.86 -38.92
C ILE A 194 -50.95 34.64 -39.12
N LYS A 195 -50.74 33.85 -38.07
CA LYS A 195 -49.91 32.65 -38.11
C LYS A 195 -50.70 31.45 -38.61
N PHE A 196 -50.16 30.73 -39.59
CA PHE A 196 -50.69 29.45 -40.06
C PHE A 196 -50.00 28.33 -39.31
N VAL A 197 -50.77 27.52 -38.58
CA VAL A 197 -50.22 26.61 -37.57
C VAL A 197 -50.69 25.18 -37.82
N ARG A 198 -49.75 24.23 -37.90
CA ARG A 198 -50.01 22.78 -37.89
C ARG A 198 -50.23 22.27 -36.46
N VAL A 199 -50.77 21.06 -36.28
CA VAL A 199 -51.02 20.50 -34.94
C VAL A 199 -49.74 20.39 -34.11
N CYS A 200 -48.62 19.98 -34.71
CA CYS A 200 -47.31 19.95 -34.05
C CYS A 200 -46.82 21.35 -33.62
N GLU A 201 -46.99 22.36 -34.47
CA GLU A 201 -46.61 23.74 -34.13
C GLU A 201 -47.51 24.32 -33.04
N TYR A 202 -48.80 23.99 -33.05
CA TYR A 202 -49.73 24.35 -31.99
C TYR A 202 -49.36 23.67 -30.66
N ALA A 203 -48.98 22.40 -30.70
CA ALA A 203 -48.48 21.67 -29.53
C ALA A 203 -47.27 22.38 -28.91
N LYS A 204 -46.30 22.79 -29.73
CA LYS A 204 -45.14 23.57 -29.29
C LYS A 204 -45.58 24.88 -28.65
N LEU A 205 -46.51 25.63 -29.24
CA LEU A 205 -47.04 26.87 -28.65
C LEU A 205 -47.69 26.63 -27.28
N VAL A 206 -48.52 25.60 -27.16
CA VAL A 206 -49.16 25.22 -25.89
C VAL A 206 -48.08 24.87 -24.85
N SER A 207 -47.12 24.01 -25.16
CA SER A 207 -46.07 23.56 -24.24
C SER A 207 -45.25 24.70 -23.60
N HIS A 208 -45.03 25.80 -24.33
CA HIS A 208 -44.35 26.99 -23.80
C HIS A 208 -45.23 27.82 -22.85
N SER A 209 -46.55 27.64 -22.93
CA SER A 209 -47.56 28.47 -22.27
C SER A 209 -48.19 27.82 -21.02
N LEU A 210 -47.94 26.53 -20.79
CA LEU A 210 -48.59 25.73 -19.73
C LEU A 210 -48.28 26.21 -18.30
N ASN A 211 -47.23 27.03 -18.09
CA ASN A 211 -46.81 27.52 -16.78
C ASN A 211 -46.75 26.39 -15.72
N ASN A 212 -47.08 26.68 -14.46
CA ASN A 212 -47.19 25.71 -13.37
C ASN A 212 -48.64 25.20 -13.17
N ASP A 213 -49.49 25.26 -14.20
CA ASP A 213 -50.88 24.78 -14.11
C ASP A 213 -50.95 23.27 -14.33
N HIS A 214 -51.09 22.52 -13.23
CA HIS A 214 -51.13 21.05 -13.30
C HIS A 214 -52.26 20.52 -14.18
N LYS A 215 -53.42 21.19 -14.20
CA LYS A 215 -54.60 20.69 -14.93
C LYS A 215 -54.34 20.79 -16.42
N LEU A 216 -53.82 21.93 -16.87
CA LEU A 216 -53.47 22.13 -18.28
C LEU A 216 -52.37 21.17 -18.74
N VAL A 217 -51.41 20.84 -17.89
CA VAL A 217 -50.35 19.87 -18.21
C VAL A 217 -50.90 18.46 -18.41
N VAL A 218 -51.82 18.01 -17.55
CA VAL A 218 -52.52 16.74 -17.75
C VAL A 218 -53.35 16.78 -19.04
N THR A 219 -54.12 17.85 -19.25
CA THR A 219 -54.89 18.06 -20.50
C THR A 219 -53.99 18.06 -21.74
N TYR A 220 -52.76 18.56 -21.65
CA TYR A 220 -51.78 18.53 -22.73
C TYR A 220 -51.29 17.12 -23.07
N ALA A 221 -51.08 16.26 -22.07
CA ALA A 221 -50.78 14.84 -22.32
C ALA A 221 -51.93 14.14 -23.07
N HIS A 222 -53.18 14.41 -22.69
CA HIS A 222 -54.35 13.92 -23.41
C HIS A 222 -54.43 14.49 -24.85
N PHE A 223 -54.06 15.76 -25.05
CA PHE A 223 -54.01 16.37 -26.37
C PHE A 223 -53.01 15.67 -27.29
N LEU A 224 -51.80 15.38 -26.81
CA LEU A 224 -50.78 14.67 -27.59
C LEU A 224 -51.21 13.24 -27.91
N HIS A 225 -51.69 12.49 -26.91
CA HIS A 225 -52.20 11.14 -27.10
C HIS A 225 -53.33 11.09 -28.14
N ASN A 226 -54.34 11.95 -27.99
CA ASN A 226 -55.51 11.94 -28.87
C ASN A 226 -55.17 12.47 -30.28
N SER A 227 -54.27 13.43 -30.40
CA SER A 227 -53.77 13.91 -31.70
C SER A 227 -52.98 12.82 -32.43
N PHE A 228 -52.19 12.03 -31.72
CA PHE A 228 -51.50 10.85 -32.26
C PHE A 228 -52.49 9.77 -32.69
N LYS A 229 -53.48 9.45 -31.84
CA LYS A 229 -54.54 8.46 -32.13
C LYS A 229 -55.41 8.85 -33.34
N LYS A 230 -55.57 10.14 -33.61
CA LYS A 230 -56.28 10.69 -34.79
C LYS A 230 -55.39 10.84 -36.03
N GLU A 231 -54.13 10.44 -35.96
CA GLU A 231 -53.14 10.60 -37.05
C GLU A 231 -52.87 12.06 -37.45
N TYR A 232 -53.17 13.01 -36.56
CA TYR A 232 -52.83 14.43 -36.74
C TYR A 232 -51.40 14.75 -36.33
N LEU A 233 -50.77 13.88 -35.53
CA LEU A 233 -49.34 13.91 -35.22
C LEU A 233 -48.71 12.59 -35.66
N GLY A 234 -47.57 12.67 -36.34
CA GLY A 234 -46.74 11.52 -36.66
C GLY A 234 -45.95 11.02 -35.44
N LYS A 235 -45.44 9.79 -35.53
CA LYS A 235 -44.63 9.18 -34.45
C LYS A 235 -43.43 10.06 -34.06
N HIS A 236 -42.67 10.56 -35.03
CA HIS A 236 -41.52 11.43 -34.78
C HIS A 236 -41.90 12.77 -34.15
N GLU A 237 -43.06 13.34 -34.50
CA GLU A 237 -43.53 14.59 -33.89
C GLU A 237 -43.90 14.36 -32.42
N VAL A 238 -44.53 13.23 -32.09
CA VAL A 238 -44.83 12.88 -30.69
C VAL A 238 -43.55 12.64 -29.90
N GLU A 239 -42.59 11.91 -30.47
CA GLU A 239 -41.28 11.69 -29.84
C GLU A 239 -40.60 13.04 -29.53
N GLU A 240 -40.55 13.97 -30.50
CA GLU A 240 -39.98 15.31 -30.30
C GLU A 240 -40.72 16.08 -29.20
N LEU A 241 -42.05 16.08 -29.21
CA LEU A 241 -42.88 16.83 -28.25
C LEU A 241 -42.83 16.25 -26.83
N CYS A 242 -42.60 14.94 -26.69
CA CYS A 242 -42.54 14.25 -25.40
C CYS A 242 -41.17 14.34 -24.71
N ILE A 243 -40.10 14.75 -25.41
CA ILE A 243 -38.78 14.98 -24.79
C ILE A 243 -38.90 16.06 -23.71
N ASP A 244 -39.46 17.22 -24.07
CA ASP A 244 -39.54 18.41 -23.20
C ASP A 244 -40.94 18.64 -22.60
N ILE A 245 -41.84 17.66 -22.70
CA ILE A 245 -43.20 17.79 -22.15
C ILE A 245 -43.12 18.06 -20.65
N PRO A 246 -43.80 19.09 -20.10
CA PRO A 246 -43.96 19.20 -18.66
C PRO A 246 -44.79 18.02 -18.13
N ILE A 247 -44.42 17.47 -16.98
CA ILE A 247 -45.20 16.43 -16.31
C ILE A 247 -45.60 16.89 -14.91
N VAL A 248 -46.72 16.36 -14.43
CA VAL A 248 -47.22 16.61 -13.08
C VAL A 248 -46.75 15.48 -12.16
N ASP A 249 -46.09 15.84 -11.07
CA ASP A 249 -45.69 14.89 -10.04
C ASP A 249 -46.86 14.52 -9.11
N ASN A 250 -46.64 13.58 -8.19
CA ASN A 250 -47.66 13.16 -7.21
C ASN A 250 -48.05 14.20 -6.14
N TYR A 251 -47.47 15.39 -6.14
CA TYR A 251 -47.85 16.53 -5.29
C TYR A 251 -48.56 17.62 -6.09
N GLY A 252 -48.75 17.42 -7.39
CA GLY A 252 -49.33 18.42 -8.28
C GLY A 252 -48.32 19.47 -8.76
N ASN A 253 -47.01 19.26 -8.57
CA ASN A 253 -46.00 20.17 -9.10
C ASN A 253 -45.71 19.84 -10.56
N VAL A 254 -45.52 20.89 -11.35
CA VAL A 254 -45.14 20.77 -12.77
C VAL A 254 -43.62 20.81 -12.89
N THR A 255 -43.03 19.83 -13.58
CA THR A 255 -41.60 19.83 -13.90
C THR A 255 -41.31 19.42 -15.34
N LYS A 256 -40.32 20.08 -15.94
CA LYS A 256 -39.70 19.68 -17.22
C LYS A 256 -38.39 18.93 -17.01
N ILE A 257 -37.74 19.13 -15.85
CA ILE A 257 -36.44 18.54 -15.52
C ILE A 257 -36.68 17.19 -14.87
N ARG A 258 -36.13 16.15 -15.48
CA ARG A 258 -36.24 14.76 -15.01
C ARG A 258 -35.08 13.92 -15.52
N SER A 259 -34.60 13.02 -14.68
CA SER A 259 -33.61 11.99 -15.04
C SER A 259 -34.27 10.62 -15.19
N GLY A 260 -35.45 10.42 -14.60
CA GLY A 260 -36.27 9.23 -14.75
C GLY A 260 -37.71 9.51 -14.36
N VAL A 261 -38.64 8.71 -14.87
CA VAL A 261 -40.07 8.86 -14.59
C VAL A 261 -40.63 7.54 -14.07
N LEU A 262 -41.24 7.57 -12.89
CA LEU A 262 -41.97 6.44 -12.35
C LEU A 262 -43.44 6.54 -12.73
N VAL A 263 -44.06 5.41 -13.07
CA VAL A 263 -45.52 5.33 -13.21
C VAL A 263 -46.22 5.72 -11.90
N PRO A 264 -47.49 6.15 -11.95
CA PRO A 264 -48.23 6.52 -10.74
C PRO A 264 -48.22 5.41 -9.68
N ALA A 265 -48.14 5.79 -8.40
CA ALA A 265 -47.99 4.85 -7.29
C ALA A 265 -49.06 3.75 -7.26
N LYS A 266 -50.31 4.13 -7.50
CA LYS A 266 -51.46 3.23 -7.43
C LYS A 266 -51.36 2.11 -8.45
N GLY A 267 -51.19 0.88 -7.96
CA GLY A 267 -51.12 -0.34 -8.79
C GLY A 267 -49.74 -0.62 -9.39
N SER A 268 -48.72 0.14 -9.00
CA SER A 268 -47.35 -0.05 -9.48
C SER A 268 -46.53 -1.01 -8.60
N ARG A 269 -45.66 -1.78 -9.25
CA ARG A 269 -44.78 -2.74 -8.56
C ARG A 269 -43.62 -2.04 -7.84
N TRP A 270 -43.16 -0.90 -8.34
CA TRP A 270 -42.09 -0.15 -7.69
C TRP A 270 -42.52 0.33 -6.28
N VAL A 271 -43.79 0.69 -6.07
CA VAL A 271 -44.34 1.04 -4.74
C VAL A 271 -44.41 -0.19 -3.83
N GLU A 272 -44.83 -1.35 -4.37
CA GLU A 272 -44.86 -2.59 -3.57
C GLU A 272 -43.48 -2.92 -2.98
N LEU A 273 -42.41 -2.65 -3.73
CA LEU A 273 -41.03 -2.93 -3.32
C LEU A 273 -40.40 -1.79 -2.49
N ILE A 274 -40.48 -0.56 -2.99
CA ILE A 274 -39.72 0.58 -2.48
C ILE A 274 -40.56 1.39 -1.46
N GLY A 275 -41.88 1.36 -1.56
CA GLY A 275 -42.78 2.21 -0.79
C GLY A 275 -42.89 3.60 -1.41
N SER A 276 -42.20 4.59 -0.85
CA SER A 276 -42.19 5.97 -1.36
C SER A 276 -40.99 6.24 -2.26
N ASN A 277 -41.15 7.07 -3.31
CA ASN A 277 -40.06 7.45 -4.22
C ASN A 277 -38.87 8.09 -3.46
N PRO A 278 -37.72 7.40 -3.33
CA PRO A 278 -36.56 7.86 -2.57
C PRO A 278 -35.62 8.73 -3.40
N TRP A 279 -35.87 8.90 -4.70
CA TRP A 279 -34.92 9.47 -5.66
C TRP A 279 -35.31 10.85 -6.17
N ARG A 280 -36.21 11.54 -5.48
CA ARG A 280 -36.66 12.90 -5.86
C ARG A 280 -35.50 13.89 -5.98
N GLN A 281 -34.53 13.80 -5.07
CA GLN A 281 -33.30 14.61 -5.09
C GLN A 281 -32.40 14.29 -6.30
N HIS A 282 -32.64 13.18 -6.98
CA HIS A 282 -31.94 12.75 -8.21
C HIS A 282 -32.80 12.99 -9.46
N ASN A 283 -33.80 13.88 -9.38
CA ASN A 283 -34.73 14.23 -10.46
C ASN A 283 -35.55 13.03 -11.00
N TYR A 284 -35.82 12.02 -10.17
CA TYR A 284 -36.77 10.97 -10.52
C TYR A 284 -38.18 11.38 -10.10
N VAL A 285 -39.05 11.53 -11.10
CA VAL A 285 -40.39 12.08 -10.93
C VAL A 285 -41.40 10.96 -10.91
N GLU A 286 -42.19 10.89 -9.84
CA GLU A 286 -43.35 10.00 -9.77
C GLU A 286 -44.55 10.70 -10.40
N LEU A 287 -45.14 10.11 -11.44
CA LEU A 287 -46.31 10.68 -12.10
C LEU A 287 -47.50 10.78 -11.14
N GLY A 288 -48.21 11.91 -11.18
CA GLY A 288 -49.38 12.13 -10.34
C GLY A 288 -50.55 11.19 -10.67
N GLU A 289 -51.40 10.95 -9.67
CA GLU A 289 -52.59 10.11 -9.83
C GLU A 289 -53.58 10.68 -10.86
N ASP A 290 -53.50 11.97 -11.20
CA ASP A 290 -54.36 12.59 -12.20
C ASP A 290 -54.25 11.94 -13.58
N TYR A 291 -53.10 11.34 -13.92
CA TYR A 291 -52.93 10.58 -15.17
C TYR A 291 -53.64 9.22 -15.17
N THR A 292 -54.03 8.71 -13.99
CA THR A 292 -54.76 7.44 -13.87
C THR A 292 -56.27 7.61 -14.01
N ARG A 293 -56.75 8.86 -13.99
CA ARG A 293 -58.18 9.17 -14.10
C ARG A 293 -58.56 9.24 -15.57
N GLY A 294 -59.57 8.45 -15.96
CA GLY A 294 -60.19 8.59 -17.28
C GLY A 294 -60.84 9.97 -17.41
N GLY A 295 -60.75 10.57 -18.58
CA GLY A 295 -61.28 11.91 -18.84
C GLY A 295 -61.88 12.03 -20.23
N CYS A 296 -62.88 12.92 -20.36
CA CYS A 296 -63.39 13.35 -21.65
C CYS A 296 -62.73 14.69 -22.00
N TYR A 297 -61.70 14.66 -22.84
CA TYR A 297 -61.02 15.86 -23.31
C TYR A 297 -61.23 15.99 -24.81
N PHE A 298 -61.56 17.20 -25.27
CA PHE A 298 -61.75 17.50 -26.70
C PHE A 298 -62.83 16.63 -27.37
N GLY A 299 -63.83 16.17 -26.61
CA GLY A 299 -64.88 15.27 -27.09
C GLY A 299 -64.45 13.80 -27.26
N MET A 300 -63.28 13.43 -26.75
CA MET A 300 -62.74 12.07 -26.78
C MET A 300 -62.63 11.52 -25.36
N VAL A 301 -63.15 10.31 -25.16
CA VAL A 301 -62.96 9.56 -23.91
C VAL A 301 -61.64 8.81 -23.99
N THR A 302 -60.75 9.04 -23.01
CA THR A 302 -59.49 8.32 -22.87
C THR A 302 -59.41 7.72 -21.48
N SER A 303 -59.06 6.44 -21.37
CA SER A 303 -58.84 5.81 -20.06
C SER A 303 -57.50 6.24 -19.46
N GLY A 304 -57.37 6.11 -18.13
CA GLY A 304 -56.07 6.35 -17.47
C GLY A 304 -55.00 5.37 -17.93
N GLU A 305 -55.36 4.12 -18.21
CA GLU A 305 -54.44 3.10 -18.74
C GLU A 305 -53.88 3.47 -20.11
N GLU A 306 -54.71 4.01 -21.01
CA GLU A 306 -54.27 4.51 -22.32
C GLU A 306 -53.24 5.64 -22.16
N ILE A 307 -53.49 6.59 -21.26
CA ILE A 307 -52.57 7.71 -21.00
C ILE A 307 -51.28 7.25 -20.34
N VAL A 308 -51.34 6.40 -19.32
CA VAL A 308 -50.14 5.88 -18.68
C VAL A 308 -49.30 5.09 -19.69
N SER A 309 -49.91 4.23 -20.51
CA SER A 309 -49.23 3.50 -21.58
C SER A 309 -48.55 4.43 -22.60
N PHE A 310 -49.22 5.52 -22.97
CA PHE A 310 -48.64 6.56 -23.82
C PHE A 310 -47.41 7.22 -23.17
N LEU A 311 -47.50 7.59 -21.88
CA LEU A 311 -46.39 8.18 -21.13
C LEU A 311 -45.24 7.18 -20.94
N GLN A 312 -45.52 5.90 -20.74
CA GLN A 312 -44.48 4.87 -20.68
C GLN A 312 -43.70 4.79 -22.00
N LYS A 313 -44.43 4.81 -23.12
CA LYS A 313 -43.85 4.65 -24.45
C LYS A 313 -43.06 5.88 -24.93
N TYR A 314 -43.58 7.09 -24.70
CA TYR A 314 -43.03 8.31 -25.30
C TYR A 314 -42.35 9.26 -24.30
N VAL A 315 -42.68 9.19 -23.01
CA VAL A 315 -42.06 10.01 -21.95
C VAL A 315 -41.03 9.21 -21.13
N GLY A 316 -41.04 7.87 -21.25
CA GLY A 316 -40.11 6.99 -20.54
C GLY A 316 -40.55 6.63 -19.12
N ALA A 317 -41.84 6.82 -18.79
CA ALA A 317 -42.37 6.34 -17.52
C ALA A 317 -42.19 4.83 -17.39
N SER A 318 -41.68 4.36 -16.26
CA SER A 318 -41.35 2.95 -16.09
C SER A 318 -41.75 2.42 -14.72
N ASP A 319 -41.95 1.12 -14.66
CA ASP A 319 -42.21 0.37 -13.42
C ASP A 319 -41.15 -0.72 -13.27
N VAL A 320 -40.96 -1.25 -12.06
CA VAL A 320 -40.16 -2.45 -11.82
C VAL A 320 -40.76 -3.63 -12.60
N PRO A 321 -39.98 -4.44 -13.35
CA PRO A 321 -38.51 -4.52 -13.41
C PRO A 321 -37.84 -3.74 -14.56
N TYR A 322 -38.56 -2.88 -15.27
CA TYR A 322 -38.02 -2.13 -16.42
C TYR A 322 -37.51 -0.73 -16.02
N LEU A 323 -37.79 -0.30 -14.80
CA LEU A 323 -37.32 0.94 -14.22
C LEU A 323 -35.80 0.95 -14.14
N SER A 324 -35.16 1.92 -14.79
CA SER A 324 -33.72 2.13 -14.67
C SER A 324 -33.42 2.92 -13.38
N PRO A 325 -32.67 2.36 -12.41
CA PRO A 325 -32.41 3.05 -11.15
C PRO A 325 -31.33 4.13 -11.31
N PRO A 326 -31.38 5.23 -10.53
CA PRO A 326 -30.27 6.18 -10.41
C PRO A 326 -29.13 5.60 -9.56
N ASN A 327 -27.99 6.30 -9.54
CA ASN A 327 -26.89 6.00 -8.61
C ASN A 327 -27.21 6.45 -7.17
N ALA A 328 -28.25 5.87 -6.56
CA ALA A 328 -28.75 6.20 -5.24
C ALA A 328 -29.26 4.96 -4.51
N ALA A 329 -29.25 5.01 -3.17
CA ALA A 329 -29.69 3.91 -2.32
C ALA A 329 -31.22 3.73 -2.31
N ILE A 330 -31.67 2.53 -1.93
CA ILE A 330 -33.08 2.24 -1.57
C ILE A 330 -33.16 2.03 -0.05
N PRO A 331 -33.61 3.03 0.73
CA PRO A 331 -33.65 2.95 2.19
C PRO A 331 -34.46 1.76 2.74
N THR A 332 -35.53 1.37 2.06
CA THR A 332 -36.43 0.27 2.44
C THR A 332 -35.71 -1.09 2.55
N LEU A 333 -34.59 -1.26 1.85
CA LEU A 333 -33.79 -2.49 1.89
C LEU A 333 -32.98 -2.65 3.17
N SER A 334 -32.94 -1.63 4.04
CA SER A 334 -32.40 -1.76 5.40
C SER A 334 -33.31 -2.60 6.32
N SER A 335 -34.53 -2.92 5.88
CA SER A 335 -35.53 -3.67 6.64
C SER A 335 -35.91 -4.99 5.97
N PRO A 336 -36.44 -5.95 6.73
CA PRO A 336 -36.93 -7.23 6.20
C PRO A 336 -37.89 -7.10 5.02
N LEU A 337 -37.62 -7.82 3.92
CA LEU A 337 -38.56 -7.93 2.81
C LEU A 337 -39.46 -9.16 2.95
N THR A 338 -40.69 -9.03 2.45
CA THR A 338 -41.58 -10.18 2.24
C THR A 338 -41.02 -11.08 1.14
N LYS A 339 -41.47 -12.34 1.10
CA LYS A 339 -41.09 -13.28 0.03
C LYS A 339 -41.36 -12.68 -1.36
N ARG A 340 -42.55 -12.12 -1.56
CA ARG A 340 -42.97 -11.48 -2.82
C ARG A 340 -42.03 -10.33 -3.21
N ASN A 341 -41.72 -9.43 -2.28
CA ASN A 341 -40.88 -8.27 -2.58
C ASN A 341 -39.44 -8.65 -2.87
N ALA A 342 -38.89 -9.65 -2.18
CA ALA A 342 -37.56 -10.19 -2.47
C ALA A 342 -37.48 -10.74 -3.90
N PHE A 343 -38.47 -11.52 -4.35
CA PHE A 343 -38.51 -12.00 -5.73
C PHE A 343 -38.69 -10.89 -6.75
N LEU A 344 -39.48 -9.86 -6.42
CA LEU A 344 -39.65 -8.69 -7.29
C LEU A 344 -38.32 -7.92 -7.46
N LEU A 345 -37.52 -7.79 -6.40
CA LEU A 345 -36.17 -7.22 -6.46
C LEU A 345 -35.21 -8.08 -7.32
N LEU A 346 -35.26 -9.41 -7.16
CA LEU A 346 -34.43 -10.31 -7.95
C LEU A 346 -34.82 -10.33 -9.43
N GLU A 347 -36.12 -10.29 -9.74
CA GLU A 347 -36.63 -10.11 -11.12
C GLU A 347 -36.13 -8.80 -11.72
N TRP A 348 -36.09 -7.73 -10.92
CA TRP A 348 -35.57 -6.44 -11.35
C TRP A 348 -34.08 -6.49 -11.67
N LEU A 349 -33.28 -7.06 -10.77
CA LEU A 349 -31.85 -7.27 -11.01
C LEU A 349 -31.58 -8.14 -12.24
N HIS A 350 -32.39 -9.17 -12.45
CA HIS A 350 -32.31 -10.02 -13.63
C HIS A 350 -32.55 -9.24 -14.93
N LYS A 351 -33.56 -8.37 -14.98
CA LYS A 351 -33.83 -7.52 -16.14
C LYS A 351 -32.76 -6.47 -16.36
N LEU A 352 -32.29 -5.81 -15.30
CA LEU A 352 -31.21 -4.83 -15.42
C LEU A 352 -29.90 -5.49 -15.90
N ARG A 353 -29.60 -6.71 -15.45
CA ARG A 353 -28.42 -7.47 -15.89
C ARG A 353 -28.45 -7.81 -17.38
N THR A 354 -29.63 -8.07 -17.94
CA THR A 354 -29.79 -8.35 -19.38
C THR A 354 -29.80 -7.08 -20.24
N SER A 355 -29.92 -5.91 -19.63
CA SER A 355 -29.71 -4.61 -20.29
C SER A 355 -28.21 -4.34 -20.49
N ARG A 356 -27.83 -3.56 -21.51
CA ARG A 356 -26.41 -3.27 -21.85
C ARG A 356 -25.73 -2.32 -20.87
N ASP A 357 -26.48 -1.73 -19.94
CA ASP A 357 -26.01 -0.72 -19.01
C ASP A 357 -25.64 -1.37 -17.66
N GLY A 358 -24.47 -1.03 -17.12
CA GLY A 358 -24.02 -1.52 -15.82
C GLY A 358 -24.91 -1.02 -14.66
N LEU A 359 -25.02 -1.80 -13.59
CA LEU A 359 -25.75 -1.41 -12.39
C LEU A 359 -25.06 -0.25 -11.66
N PRO A 360 -25.79 0.81 -11.25
CA PRO A 360 -25.21 1.91 -10.48
C PRO A 360 -24.67 1.45 -9.11
N GLU A 361 -23.52 1.98 -8.70
CA GLU A 361 -22.77 1.53 -7.52
C GLU A 361 -23.55 1.71 -6.20
N ARG A 362 -24.11 2.89 -5.94
CA ARG A 362 -24.87 3.18 -4.71
C ARG A 362 -26.18 2.41 -4.63
N PHE A 363 -26.80 2.16 -5.78
CA PHE A 363 -27.98 1.31 -5.88
C PHE A 363 -27.62 -0.12 -5.46
N LEU A 364 -26.59 -0.69 -6.09
CA LEU A 364 -26.12 -2.04 -5.80
C LEU A 364 -25.67 -2.18 -4.34
N SER A 365 -24.86 -1.25 -3.84
CA SER A 365 -24.38 -1.23 -2.45
C SER A 365 -25.53 -1.21 -1.42
N SER A 366 -26.63 -0.52 -1.72
CA SER A 366 -27.81 -0.53 -0.83
C SER A 366 -28.54 -1.88 -0.78
N ILE A 367 -28.47 -2.65 -1.88
CA ILE A 367 -29.01 -4.01 -1.93
C ILE A 367 -28.08 -4.98 -1.22
N GLU A 368 -26.78 -4.90 -1.50
CA GLU A 368 -25.73 -5.76 -0.93
C GLU A 368 -25.67 -5.66 0.60
N ASN A 369 -25.75 -4.44 1.13
CA ASN A 369 -25.56 -4.15 2.55
C ASN A 369 -26.87 -4.00 3.34
N GLY A 370 -28.02 -4.10 2.67
CA GLY A 370 -29.34 -3.97 3.30
C GLY A 370 -29.77 -5.26 4.01
N SER A 371 -30.26 -5.15 5.24
CA SER A 371 -30.70 -6.30 6.07
C SER A 371 -32.09 -6.84 5.69
N TRP A 372 -32.33 -7.08 4.39
CA TRP A 372 -33.62 -7.54 3.89
C TRP A 372 -33.71 -9.04 3.63
N LEU A 373 -32.58 -9.72 3.44
CA LEU A 373 -32.52 -11.13 3.05
C LEU A 373 -32.76 -12.02 4.28
N LYS A 374 -33.74 -12.91 4.20
CA LYS A 374 -34.06 -13.83 5.29
C LYS A 374 -33.06 -14.97 5.36
N ILE A 375 -32.55 -15.20 6.56
CA ILE A 375 -31.56 -16.23 6.86
C ILE A 375 -32.00 -17.10 8.05
N SER A 376 -31.35 -18.24 8.21
CA SER A 376 -31.40 -19.11 9.37
C SER A 376 -29.99 -19.21 9.95
N SER A 377 -29.78 -18.66 11.15
CA SER A 377 -28.53 -18.77 11.91
C SER A 377 -28.73 -19.74 13.06
N SER A 378 -28.04 -20.89 13.04
CA SER A 378 -28.09 -21.89 14.13
C SER A 378 -29.52 -22.32 14.50
N GLY A 379 -30.40 -22.41 13.49
CA GLY A 379 -31.81 -22.78 13.64
C GLY A 379 -32.76 -21.62 13.99
N ASN A 380 -32.25 -20.41 14.23
CA ASN A 380 -33.05 -19.23 14.50
C ASN A 380 -33.24 -18.38 13.24
N PRO A 381 -34.49 -18.00 12.89
CA PRO A 381 -34.76 -17.15 11.75
C PRO A 381 -34.29 -15.71 12.03
N GLY A 382 -33.67 -15.07 11.04
CA GLY A 382 -33.20 -13.69 11.11
C GLY A 382 -33.15 -13.04 9.73
N TYR A 383 -32.65 -11.81 9.71
CA TYR A 383 -32.42 -11.05 8.48
C TYR A 383 -31.03 -10.42 8.53
N CYS A 384 -30.28 -10.52 7.44
CA CYS A 384 -28.96 -9.91 7.34
C CYS A 384 -28.67 -9.43 5.91
N PRO A 385 -27.59 -8.66 5.72
CA PRO A 385 -27.15 -8.25 4.40
C PRO A 385 -26.84 -9.44 3.48
N PRO A 386 -27.24 -9.38 2.20
CA PRO A 386 -26.76 -10.33 1.19
C PRO A 386 -25.24 -10.51 1.19
N SER A 387 -24.48 -9.43 1.36
CA SER A 387 -23.00 -9.45 1.44
C SER A 387 -22.45 -10.22 2.64
N GLU A 388 -23.27 -10.50 3.65
CA GLU A 388 -22.91 -11.32 4.81
C GLU A 388 -23.55 -12.71 4.77
N SER A 389 -24.40 -12.98 3.78
CA SER A 389 -25.21 -14.20 3.69
C SER A 389 -24.54 -15.31 2.87
N PHE A 390 -24.95 -16.55 3.15
CA PHE A 390 -24.40 -17.74 2.52
C PHE A 390 -25.49 -18.66 1.97
N MET A 391 -25.30 -19.16 0.75
CA MET A 391 -26.15 -20.18 0.13
C MET A 391 -25.30 -21.41 -0.20
N LEU A 392 -24.96 -22.18 0.84
CA LEU A 392 -24.12 -23.38 0.75
C LEU A 392 -24.97 -24.63 0.51
N LYS A 393 -24.34 -25.70 0.00
CA LYS A 393 -24.98 -27.02 -0.05
C LYS A 393 -25.44 -27.42 1.37
N SER A 394 -26.70 -27.84 1.49
CA SER A 394 -27.37 -28.08 2.78
C SER A 394 -26.60 -28.99 3.74
N SER A 395 -25.91 -30.02 3.23
CA SER A 395 -25.07 -30.89 4.05
C SER A 395 -23.89 -30.16 4.68
N ILE A 396 -23.23 -29.26 3.94
CA ILE A 396 -22.01 -28.58 4.41
C ILE A 396 -22.36 -27.34 5.23
N GLY A 397 -23.39 -26.58 4.83
CA GLY A 397 -23.86 -25.42 5.58
C GLY A 397 -24.24 -25.77 7.01
N ASN A 398 -24.99 -26.87 7.20
CA ASN A 398 -25.37 -27.35 8.53
C ASN A 398 -24.16 -27.84 9.34
N LEU A 399 -23.20 -28.52 8.71
CA LEU A 399 -21.97 -28.94 9.40
C LEU A 399 -21.18 -27.74 9.90
N LEU A 400 -21.05 -26.69 9.08
CA LEU A 400 -20.32 -25.48 9.46
C LEU A 400 -21.04 -24.73 10.59
N GLN A 401 -22.37 -24.56 10.52
CA GLN A 401 -23.16 -23.96 11.60
C GLN A 401 -23.05 -24.73 12.92
N ASN A 402 -23.11 -26.05 12.88
CA ASN A 402 -23.04 -26.88 14.09
C ASN A 402 -21.61 -26.95 14.65
N GLY A 403 -20.59 -26.80 13.80
CA GLY A 403 -19.18 -26.84 14.19
C GLY A 403 -18.67 -25.52 14.78
N SER A 404 -19.12 -24.37 14.28
CA SER A 404 -18.60 -23.05 14.69
C SER A 404 -19.33 -22.49 15.92
N VAL A 405 -19.02 -23.01 17.10
CA VAL A 405 -19.63 -22.59 18.39
C VAL A 405 -19.56 -21.08 18.68
N LEU A 406 -18.63 -20.35 18.04
CA LEU A 406 -18.36 -18.92 18.31
C LEU A 406 -18.87 -17.97 17.23
N VAL A 407 -19.21 -18.47 16.04
CA VAL A 407 -19.61 -17.64 14.91
C VAL A 407 -20.79 -18.30 14.23
N ASP A 408 -21.93 -17.63 14.23
CA ASP A 408 -23.07 -18.06 13.43
C ASP A 408 -22.83 -17.75 11.95
N ILE A 409 -23.10 -18.72 11.09
CA ILE A 409 -23.05 -18.55 9.64
C ILE A 409 -24.48 -18.31 9.16
N PRO A 410 -24.82 -17.11 8.67
CA PRO A 410 -26.17 -16.81 8.22
C PRO A 410 -26.45 -17.49 6.87
N LEU A 411 -27.14 -18.64 6.91
CA LEU A 411 -27.55 -19.36 5.71
C LEU A 411 -28.87 -18.81 5.19
N VAL A 412 -28.99 -18.58 3.89
CA VAL A 412 -30.24 -18.14 3.26
C VAL A 412 -31.36 -19.15 3.55
N ASP A 413 -32.52 -18.65 3.97
CA ASP A 413 -33.65 -19.49 4.40
C ASP A 413 -34.35 -20.14 3.18
N GLU A 414 -33.83 -21.29 2.74
CA GLU A 414 -34.43 -22.07 1.65
C GLU A 414 -35.86 -22.54 1.98
N LYS A 415 -36.26 -22.66 3.25
CA LYS A 415 -37.63 -23.05 3.63
C LYS A 415 -38.61 -21.91 3.37
N PHE A 416 -38.20 -20.68 3.64
CA PHE A 416 -39.01 -19.49 3.38
C PHE A 416 -39.12 -19.18 1.87
N TYR A 417 -37.98 -19.12 1.18
CA TYR A 417 -37.97 -18.72 -0.23
C TYR A 417 -38.37 -19.87 -1.19
N GLY A 418 -38.10 -21.12 -0.83
CA GLY A 418 -38.36 -22.29 -1.68
C GLY A 418 -37.32 -22.47 -2.80
N VAL A 419 -37.51 -23.50 -3.61
CA VAL A 419 -36.57 -23.89 -4.67
C VAL A 419 -36.42 -22.85 -5.79
N GLU A 420 -37.42 -21.97 -5.95
CA GLU A 420 -37.45 -20.91 -6.96
C GLU A 420 -36.28 -19.91 -6.82
N LEU A 421 -35.75 -19.74 -5.60
CA LEU A 421 -34.63 -18.85 -5.34
C LEU A 421 -33.36 -19.27 -6.10
N LYS A 422 -33.21 -20.58 -6.39
CA LYS A 422 -32.07 -21.13 -7.14
C LYS A 422 -32.02 -20.62 -8.59
N ASN A 423 -33.15 -20.16 -9.13
CA ASN A 423 -33.20 -19.57 -10.46
C ASN A 423 -32.52 -18.19 -10.54
N TYR A 424 -32.21 -17.58 -9.38
CA TYR A 424 -31.59 -16.25 -9.26
C TYR A 424 -30.16 -16.33 -8.69
N GLU A 425 -29.47 -17.46 -8.84
CA GLU A 425 -28.12 -17.68 -8.30
C GLU A 425 -27.14 -16.59 -8.73
N ASP A 426 -27.18 -16.18 -10.00
CA ASP A 426 -26.28 -15.14 -10.52
C ASP A 426 -26.57 -13.77 -9.91
N GLU A 427 -27.85 -13.41 -9.76
CA GLU A 427 -28.28 -12.17 -9.12
C GLU A 427 -27.86 -12.15 -7.65
N LEU A 428 -28.01 -13.26 -6.94
CA LEU A 428 -27.58 -13.43 -5.55
C LEU A 428 -26.07 -13.29 -5.40
N LYS A 429 -25.27 -13.92 -6.28
CA LYS A 429 -23.82 -13.72 -6.33
C LYS A 429 -23.46 -12.27 -6.59
N LYS A 430 -24.19 -11.62 -7.51
CA LYS A 430 -23.93 -10.23 -7.90
C LYS A 430 -24.15 -9.26 -6.75
N ILE A 431 -25.07 -9.56 -5.84
CA ILE A 431 -25.35 -8.77 -4.63
C ILE A 431 -24.58 -9.29 -3.39
N GLY A 432 -23.57 -10.14 -3.58
CA GLY A 432 -22.64 -10.51 -2.52
C GLY A 432 -23.01 -11.75 -1.69
N VAL A 433 -24.08 -12.48 -2.02
CA VAL A 433 -24.35 -13.78 -1.39
C VAL A 433 -23.26 -14.76 -1.78
N ARG A 434 -22.66 -15.41 -0.78
CA ARG A 434 -21.53 -16.31 -0.95
C ARG A 434 -21.98 -17.76 -1.11
N PHE A 435 -21.30 -18.50 -1.97
CA PHE A 435 -21.71 -19.87 -2.35
C PHE A 435 -20.61 -20.91 -2.08
N GLN A 436 -19.38 -20.49 -1.80
CA GLN A 436 -18.26 -21.39 -1.58
C GLN A 436 -18.00 -21.63 -0.09
N ASN A 437 -17.55 -22.84 0.25
CA ASN A 437 -17.18 -23.19 1.62
C ASN A 437 -15.92 -22.42 2.08
N THR A 438 -15.01 -22.14 1.15
CA THR A 438 -13.79 -21.34 1.38
C THR A 438 -14.14 -19.93 1.88
N GLU A 439 -15.15 -19.30 1.27
CA GLU A 439 -15.68 -18.01 1.67
C GLU A 439 -16.27 -18.04 3.09
N ALA A 440 -16.96 -19.12 3.45
CA ALA A 440 -17.50 -19.30 4.80
C ALA A 440 -16.37 -19.45 5.84
N CYS A 441 -15.34 -20.25 5.54
CA CYS A 441 -14.15 -20.38 6.39
C CYS A 441 -13.42 -19.04 6.59
N GLU A 442 -13.27 -18.24 5.54
CA GLU A 442 -12.69 -16.90 5.62
C GLU A 442 -13.54 -15.97 6.50
N PHE A 443 -14.86 -15.98 6.33
CA PHE A 443 -15.79 -15.17 7.13
C PHE A 443 -15.73 -15.52 8.61
N ILE A 444 -15.74 -16.82 8.95
CA ILE A 444 -15.59 -17.29 10.33
C ILE A 444 -14.26 -16.80 10.90
N GLY A 445 -13.17 -16.94 10.15
CA GLY A 445 -11.85 -16.47 10.55
C GLY A 445 -11.83 -14.97 10.86
N LYS A 446 -12.36 -14.13 9.96
CA LYS A 446 -12.44 -12.68 10.17
C LYS A 446 -13.28 -12.31 11.39
N ARG A 447 -14.43 -12.98 11.59
CA ARG A 447 -15.31 -12.69 12.74
C ARG A 447 -14.66 -13.12 14.07
N LEU A 448 -14.00 -14.27 14.11
CA LEU A 448 -13.22 -14.71 15.27
C LEU A 448 -12.13 -13.71 15.63
N MET A 449 -11.41 -13.17 14.63
CA MET A 449 -10.36 -12.18 14.87
C MET A 449 -10.92 -10.83 15.31
N SER A 450 -12.07 -10.41 14.78
CA SER A 450 -12.78 -9.25 15.30
C SER A 450 -13.14 -9.42 16.78
N LEU A 451 -13.60 -10.61 17.19
CA LEU A 451 -13.89 -10.91 18.60
C LEU A 451 -12.63 -10.90 19.47
N ALA A 452 -11.53 -11.45 18.96
CA ALA A 452 -10.23 -11.44 19.63
C ALA A 452 -9.66 -10.02 19.80
N ALA A 453 -9.92 -9.13 18.84
CA ALA A 453 -9.52 -7.72 18.90
C ALA A 453 -10.38 -6.91 19.89
N SER A 454 -11.69 -7.18 19.95
CA SER A 454 -12.60 -6.49 20.89
C SER A 454 -12.48 -6.98 22.32
N SER A 455 -12.05 -8.23 22.53
CA SER A 455 -11.93 -8.87 23.84
C SER A 455 -10.91 -10.00 23.81
N GLN A 456 -10.13 -10.19 24.88
CA GLN A 456 -9.26 -11.36 24.96
C GLN A 456 -10.09 -12.65 24.94
N LEU A 457 -9.77 -13.55 24.00
CA LEU A 457 -10.43 -14.85 23.93
C LEU A 457 -10.17 -15.65 25.22
N THR A 458 -11.23 -16.25 25.76
CA THR A 458 -11.12 -17.12 26.93
C THR A 458 -10.50 -18.47 26.55
N ARG A 459 -10.05 -19.22 27.57
CA ARG A 459 -9.57 -20.60 27.45
C ARG A 459 -10.55 -21.46 26.64
N ASP A 460 -11.84 -21.37 26.93
CA ASP A 460 -12.87 -22.17 26.27
C ASP A 460 -13.07 -21.73 24.81
N ASN A 461 -12.94 -20.44 24.50
CA ASN A 461 -13.00 -19.97 23.11
C ASN A 461 -11.84 -20.56 22.28
N VAL A 462 -10.62 -20.58 22.83
CA VAL A 462 -9.45 -21.17 22.16
C VAL A 462 -9.66 -22.65 21.89
N PHE A 463 -10.17 -23.41 22.87
CA PHE A 463 -10.49 -24.82 22.67
C PHE A 463 -11.59 -25.04 21.63
N SER A 464 -12.62 -24.18 21.60
CA SER A 464 -13.66 -24.24 20.56
C SER A 464 -13.10 -23.99 19.16
N ILE A 465 -12.15 -23.07 18.99
CA ILE A 465 -11.45 -22.84 17.71
C ILE A 465 -10.68 -24.09 17.29
N LEU A 466 -9.91 -24.70 18.21
CA LEU A 466 -9.13 -25.90 17.90
C LEU A 466 -10.01 -27.11 17.60
N LYS A 467 -11.10 -27.31 18.36
CA LYS A 467 -12.12 -28.33 18.08
C LYS A 467 -12.78 -28.11 16.73
N PHE A 468 -13.02 -26.86 16.34
CA PHE A 468 -13.57 -26.54 15.03
C PHE A 468 -12.58 -26.86 13.90
N ILE A 469 -11.30 -26.50 14.02
CA ILE A 469 -10.27 -26.86 13.04
C ILE A 469 -10.16 -28.39 12.90
N GLN A 470 -10.17 -29.11 14.03
CA GLN A 470 -10.18 -30.56 14.05
C GLN A 470 -11.41 -31.12 13.33
N TYR A 471 -12.60 -30.57 13.63
CA TYR A 471 -13.86 -30.96 13.01
C TYR A 471 -13.84 -30.76 11.49
N LEU A 472 -13.37 -29.61 11.00
CA LEU A 472 -13.20 -29.34 9.57
C LEU A 472 -12.29 -30.38 8.89
N GLY A 473 -11.18 -30.73 9.56
CA GLY A 473 -10.25 -31.75 9.09
C GLY A 473 -10.89 -33.14 8.98
N VAL A 474 -11.69 -33.54 9.97
CA VAL A 474 -12.43 -34.82 9.96
C VAL A 474 -13.45 -34.88 8.83
N HIS A 475 -14.07 -33.75 8.48
CA HIS A 475 -15.07 -33.65 7.41
C HIS A 475 -14.48 -33.30 6.03
N TYR A 476 -13.16 -33.35 5.84
CA TYR A 476 -12.46 -33.04 4.59
C TYR A 476 -12.79 -31.63 4.01
N ILE A 477 -13.11 -30.68 4.88
CA ILE A 477 -13.32 -29.27 4.50
C ILE A 477 -11.96 -28.55 4.57
N SER A 478 -11.63 -27.75 3.54
CA SER A 478 -10.40 -26.94 3.54
C SER A 478 -10.36 -26.03 4.77
N THR A 479 -9.32 -26.17 5.58
CA THR A 479 -9.03 -25.30 6.72
C THR A 479 -8.13 -24.12 6.33
N ARG A 480 -7.65 -24.08 5.09
CA ARG A 480 -6.61 -23.13 4.64
C ARG A 480 -7.03 -21.68 4.87
N GLU A 481 -8.20 -21.29 4.38
CA GLU A 481 -8.70 -19.91 4.42
C GLU A 481 -8.98 -19.46 5.86
N LEU A 482 -9.49 -20.38 6.70
CA LEU A 482 -9.66 -20.14 8.14
C LEU A 482 -8.31 -19.93 8.83
N ILE A 483 -7.36 -20.84 8.61
CA ILE A 483 -6.01 -20.78 9.20
C ILE A 483 -5.27 -19.51 8.79
N GLU A 484 -5.30 -19.15 7.50
CA GLU A 484 -4.67 -17.93 6.98
C GLU A 484 -5.26 -16.66 7.62
N SER A 485 -6.56 -16.68 7.93
CA SER A 485 -7.25 -15.57 8.60
C SER A 485 -6.86 -15.43 10.07
N ILE A 486 -6.75 -16.54 10.81
CA ILE A 486 -6.55 -16.50 12.27
C ILE A 486 -5.08 -16.54 12.69
N ARG A 487 -4.15 -17.03 11.86
CA ARG A 487 -2.74 -17.17 12.25
C ARG A 487 -1.96 -15.85 12.31
N LYS A 488 -2.49 -14.79 11.69
CA LYS A 488 -1.82 -13.48 11.57
C LYS A 488 -2.02 -12.60 12.80
N GLU A 489 -3.06 -12.86 13.59
CA GLU A 489 -3.46 -12.03 14.72
C GLU A 489 -3.00 -12.59 16.06
N LYS A 490 -2.93 -11.73 17.07
CA LYS A 490 -2.47 -12.09 18.43
C LYS A 490 -3.64 -12.54 19.30
N TRP A 491 -3.75 -13.84 19.53
CA TRP A 491 -4.84 -14.39 20.36
C TRP A 491 -4.45 -15.62 21.21
N LEU A 492 -3.25 -16.18 21.03
CA LEU A 492 -2.75 -17.28 21.87
C LEU A 492 -1.97 -16.74 23.06
N ARG A 493 -2.31 -17.22 24.26
CA ARG A 493 -1.64 -16.86 25.51
C ARG A 493 -0.37 -17.68 25.70
N THR A 494 0.69 -17.03 26.12
CA THR A 494 2.00 -17.64 26.37
C THR A 494 2.51 -17.22 27.74
N SER A 495 3.58 -17.85 28.20
CA SER A 495 4.32 -17.43 29.40
C SER A 495 4.83 -15.98 29.34
N ARG A 496 4.76 -15.32 28.17
CA ARG A 496 5.21 -13.94 27.94
C ARG A 496 4.09 -13.02 27.39
N GLY A 497 2.83 -13.40 27.60
CA GLY A 497 1.67 -12.63 27.15
C GLY A 497 1.01 -13.18 25.87
N VAL A 498 0.15 -12.39 25.24
CA VAL A 498 -0.62 -12.82 24.06
C VAL A 498 0.17 -12.56 22.79
N THR A 499 0.28 -13.57 21.92
CA THR A 499 1.05 -13.51 20.67
C THR A 499 0.34 -14.23 19.51
N THR A 500 0.92 -14.14 18.32
CA THR A 500 0.45 -14.84 17.12
C THR A 500 0.82 -16.33 17.19
N PRO A 501 0.00 -17.23 16.60
CA PRO A 501 0.34 -18.65 16.54
C PRO A 501 1.72 -18.95 15.96
N THR A 502 2.14 -18.22 14.93
CA THR A 502 3.45 -18.39 14.28
C THR A 502 4.66 -18.07 15.16
N ASN A 503 4.48 -17.22 16.18
CA ASN A 503 5.54 -16.86 17.11
C ASN A 503 5.51 -17.70 18.38
N CYS A 504 4.57 -18.64 18.49
CA CYS A 504 4.32 -19.42 19.69
C CYS A 504 4.91 -20.83 19.54
N VAL A 505 5.38 -21.39 20.67
CA VAL A 505 5.95 -22.75 20.71
C VAL A 505 5.21 -23.59 21.73
N LEU A 506 4.87 -24.83 21.35
CA LEU A 506 4.40 -25.83 22.28
C LEU A 506 5.62 -26.48 22.94
N PHE A 507 5.78 -26.32 24.25
CA PHE A 507 6.94 -26.85 24.96
C PHE A 507 7.08 -28.37 24.80
N SER A 508 8.27 -28.81 24.42
CA SER A 508 8.68 -30.22 24.36
C SER A 508 10.14 -30.35 24.81
N GLN A 509 10.59 -31.58 25.08
CA GLN A 509 11.98 -31.83 25.51
C GLN A 509 13.01 -31.34 24.48
N GLU A 510 12.66 -31.35 23.19
CA GLU A 510 13.52 -30.86 22.09
C GLU A 510 13.82 -29.35 22.21
N TRP A 511 12.91 -28.59 22.81
CA TRP A 511 13.06 -27.14 23.00
C TRP A 511 13.82 -26.77 24.27
N ASN A 512 14.28 -27.74 25.08
CA ASN A 512 14.94 -27.47 26.37
C ASN A 512 16.27 -26.72 26.23
N ALA A 513 17.05 -27.00 25.17
CA ALA A 513 18.27 -26.25 24.89
C ALA A 513 17.94 -24.81 24.44
N ALA A 514 16.91 -24.64 23.60
CA ALA A 514 16.46 -23.34 23.11
C ALA A 514 15.87 -22.47 24.25
N SER A 515 15.11 -23.04 25.19
CA SER A 515 14.51 -22.30 26.30
C SER A 515 15.54 -21.69 27.26
N GLN A 516 16.71 -22.32 27.40
CA GLN A 516 17.81 -21.80 28.20
C GLN A 516 18.39 -20.52 27.60
N ILE A 517 18.52 -20.45 26.27
CA ILE A 517 19.22 -19.36 25.56
C ILE A 517 18.29 -18.31 24.97
N THR A 518 16.98 -18.56 24.91
CA THR A 518 16.03 -17.68 24.23
C THR A 518 14.83 -17.28 25.10
N ASP A 519 14.24 -16.14 24.75
CA ASP A 519 12.97 -15.65 25.26
C ASP A 519 11.78 -16.09 24.39
N ILE A 520 11.82 -17.33 23.90
CA ILE A 520 10.71 -17.91 23.12
C ILE A 520 9.43 -17.94 23.99
N PRO A 521 8.29 -17.46 23.45
CA PRO A 521 7.02 -17.46 24.16
C PRO A 521 6.34 -18.84 24.04
N PHE A 522 6.53 -19.66 25.07
CA PHE A 522 5.88 -20.97 25.16
C PHE A 522 4.40 -20.85 25.54
N LEU A 523 3.55 -21.70 24.96
CA LEU A 523 2.14 -21.79 25.35
C LEU A 523 2.01 -21.91 26.87
N ASP A 524 1.12 -21.10 27.44
CA ASP A 524 0.90 -21.01 28.89
C ASP A 524 0.26 -22.32 29.40
N ARG A 525 1.11 -23.22 29.91
CA ARG A 525 0.69 -24.54 30.41
C ARG A 525 -0.21 -24.43 31.64
N ASP A 526 -0.02 -23.40 32.46
CA ASP A 526 -0.82 -23.17 33.67
C ASP A 526 -2.22 -22.70 33.30
N TYR A 527 -2.33 -21.88 32.25
CA TYR A 527 -3.62 -21.42 31.74
C TYR A 527 -4.38 -22.49 30.95
N TYR A 528 -3.74 -23.15 29.98
CA TYR A 528 -4.43 -24.10 29.09
C TYR A 528 -4.52 -25.53 29.64
N GLY A 529 -3.58 -25.94 30.49
CA GLY A 529 -3.49 -27.31 31.00
C GLY A 529 -2.94 -28.31 29.99
N SER A 530 -2.95 -29.60 30.34
CA SER A 530 -2.47 -30.70 29.49
C SER A 530 -3.38 -31.01 28.31
N GLU A 531 -4.64 -30.55 28.33
CA GLU A 531 -5.62 -30.74 27.25
C GLU A 531 -5.12 -30.18 25.90
N MET A 532 -4.34 -29.09 25.92
CA MET A 532 -3.76 -28.49 24.72
C MET A 532 -2.86 -29.46 23.92
N LEU A 533 -2.31 -30.49 24.58
CA LEU A 533 -1.47 -31.51 23.93
C LEU A 533 -2.25 -32.44 23.01
N SER A 534 -3.58 -32.52 23.11
CA SER A 534 -4.41 -33.32 22.20
C SER A 534 -4.58 -32.65 20.82
N PHE A 535 -4.33 -31.34 20.72
CA PHE A 535 -4.50 -30.54 19.50
C PHE A 535 -3.18 -30.27 18.75
N LYS A 536 -2.18 -31.17 18.86
CA LYS A 536 -0.86 -30.98 18.24
C LYS A 536 -0.94 -30.76 16.72
N LYS A 537 -1.83 -31.47 16.02
CA LYS A 537 -1.96 -31.35 14.56
C LYS A 537 -2.53 -29.99 14.18
N GLU A 538 -3.53 -29.53 14.92
CA GLU A 538 -4.25 -28.27 14.71
C GLU A 538 -3.35 -27.08 15.06
N LEU A 539 -2.55 -27.18 16.12
CA LEU A 539 -1.54 -26.18 16.49
C LEU A 539 -0.42 -26.08 15.44
N ASP A 540 0.05 -27.22 14.92
CA ASP A 540 1.04 -27.26 13.84
C ASP A 540 0.50 -26.61 12.55
N LEU A 541 -0.76 -26.89 12.21
CA LEU A 541 -1.47 -26.24 11.09
C LEU A 541 -1.55 -24.71 11.24
N LEU A 542 -1.74 -24.20 12.46
CA LEU A 542 -1.72 -22.76 12.75
C LEU A 542 -0.30 -22.14 12.64
N GLY A 543 0.73 -22.98 12.62
CA GLY A 543 2.13 -22.59 12.61
C GLY A 543 2.76 -22.43 14.00
N VAL A 544 2.13 -22.99 15.04
CA VAL A 544 2.77 -23.11 16.35
C VAL A 544 3.93 -24.10 16.24
N GLY A 545 5.09 -23.76 16.79
CA GLY A 545 6.25 -24.65 16.80
C GLY A 545 6.00 -25.88 17.67
N VAL A 546 5.51 -26.98 17.09
CA VAL A 546 5.25 -28.25 17.81
C VAL A 546 6.50 -29.13 17.85
N LYS A 547 7.31 -29.10 16.79
CA LYS A 547 8.60 -29.81 16.69
C LYS A 547 9.73 -28.81 16.49
N PHE A 548 10.93 -29.11 16.98
CA PHE A 548 12.06 -28.21 16.82
C PHE A 548 12.50 -28.10 15.35
N ASN A 549 12.63 -29.23 14.65
CA ASN A 549 12.94 -29.34 13.20
C ASN A 549 14.07 -28.42 12.67
N GLY A 550 14.99 -27.95 13.51
CA GLY A 550 16.03 -27.01 13.08
C GLY A 550 15.52 -25.57 12.87
N ASN A 551 14.53 -25.12 13.65
CA ASN A 551 14.03 -23.73 13.67
C ASN A 551 15.04 -22.72 14.26
N TYR A 552 16.26 -22.71 13.72
CA TYR A 552 17.36 -21.86 14.17
C TYR A 552 17.06 -20.35 14.03
N GLN A 553 16.17 -19.97 13.10
CA GLN A 553 15.76 -18.58 12.90
C GLN A 553 14.93 -18.05 14.07
N LEU A 554 13.94 -18.82 14.56
CA LEU A 554 13.17 -18.44 15.76
C LEU A 554 14.07 -18.34 16.99
N VAL A 555 15.07 -19.21 17.09
CA VAL A 555 16.07 -19.17 18.15
C VAL A 555 16.92 -17.89 18.06
N SER A 556 17.38 -17.54 16.85
CA SER A 556 18.16 -16.33 16.57
C SER A 556 17.41 -15.06 16.94
N ASP A 557 16.17 -14.92 16.49
CA ASP A 557 15.37 -13.71 16.68
C ASP A 557 14.99 -13.44 18.15
N LYS A 558 15.08 -14.47 19.00
CA LYS A 558 14.66 -14.44 20.40
C LYS A 558 15.79 -14.74 21.38
N LEU A 559 17.05 -14.66 20.96
CA LEU A 559 18.19 -14.84 21.86
C LEU A 559 18.12 -13.89 23.06
N LYS A 560 18.40 -14.42 24.25
CA LYS A 560 18.56 -13.62 25.46
C LYS A 560 19.78 -12.72 25.33
N SER A 561 19.75 -11.57 26.00
CA SER A 561 20.91 -10.70 26.10
C SER A 561 22.10 -11.43 26.73
N SER A 562 23.31 -11.08 26.29
CA SER A 562 24.57 -11.72 26.72
C SER A 562 24.77 -11.71 28.25
N TYR A 563 24.19 -10.74 28.96
CA TYR A 563 24.24 -10.63 30.42
C TYR A 563 23.49 -11.73 31.17
N SER A 564 22.59 -12.48 30.50
CA SER A 564 21.73 -13.49 31.12
C SER A 564 22.24 -14.93 30.95
N LEU A 565 23.36 -15.15 30.26
CA LEU A 565 23.87 -16.46 29.87
C LEU A 565 25.06 -16.87 30.76
N THR A 566 24.81 -17.15 32.05
CA THR A 566 25.87 -17.42 33.05
C THR A 566 26.15 -18.91 33.30
N SER A 567 25.28 -19.82 32.83
CA SER A 567 25.46 -21.27 32.93
C SER A 567 24.67 -21.96 31.82
N LEU A 568 25.37 -22.46 30.80
CA LEU A 568 24.76 -23.14 29.66
C LEU A 568 25.08 -24.63 29.68
N SER A 569 24.09 -25.47 29.40
CA SER A 569 24.33 -26.89 29.15
C SER A 569 25.13 -27.10 27.85
N SER A 570 25.76 -28.26 27.72
CA SER A 570 26.45 -28.69 26.49
C SER A 570 25.56 -28.56 25.26
N GLU A 571 24.29 -28.95 25.36
CA GLU A 571 23.32 -28.91 24.28
C GLU A 571 22.93 -27.47 23.90
N ALA A 572 22.83 -26.58 24.90
CA ALA A 572 22.55 -25.17 24.69
C ALA A 572 23.70 -24.44 23.97
N LEU A 573 24.96 -24.75 24.33
CA LEU A 573 26.14 -24.22 23.64
C LEU A 573 26.23 -24.74 22.20
N LEU A 574 26.03 -26.04 22.00
CA LEU A 574 26.02 -26.64 20.65
C LEU A 574 24.90 -26.03 19.79
N LEU A 575 23.74 -25.75 20.36
CA LEU A 575 22.64 -25.08 19.66
C LEU A 575 23.02 -23.66 19.22
N ILE A 576 23.67 -22.88 20.09
CA ILE A 576 24.21 -21.54 19.74
C ILE A 576 25.19 -21.62 18.56
N LEU A 577 26.12 -22.57 18.62
CA LEU A 577 27.13 -22.74 17.57
C LEU A 577 26.48 -23.18 16.24
N ASN A 578 25.47 -24.07 16.28
CA ASN A 578 24.70 -24.49 15.11
C ASN A 578 23.88 -23.36 14.49
N CYS A 579 23.41 -22.39 15.30
CA CYS A 579 22.74 -21.20 14.80
C CYS A 579 23.68 -20.22 14.05
N LYS A 580 25.00 -20.47 14.02
CA LYS A 580 26.03 -19.57 13.43
C LYS A 580 26.01 -18.15 14.02
N LEU A 581 25.52 -18.00 15.26
CA LEU A 581 25.39 -16.71 15.91
C LEU A 581 26.72 -16.34 16.56
N GLY A 582 27.32 -15.24 16.11
CA GLY A 582 28.54 -14.67 16.69
C GLY A 582 28.23 -14.03 18.04
N LEU A 583 28.10 -14.85 19.08
CA LEU A 583 27.90 -14.37 20.45
C LEU A 583 29.25 -14.13 21.12
N GLN A 584 29.44 -12.94 21.69
CA GLN A 584 30.50 -12.66 22.66
C GLN A 584 30.10 -13.34 23.99
N PHE A 585 30.71 -14.48 24.28
CA PHE A 585 30.51 -15.22 25.52
C PHE A 585 31.20 -14.53 26.70
N TYR A 586 30.56 -14.55 27.88
CA TYR A 586 31.18 -14.19 29.15
C TYR A 586 32.02 -15.37 29.66
N GLY A 587 33.32 -15.26 29.43
CA GLY A 587 34.36 -16.23 29.75
C GLY A 587 35.32 -16.21 28.58
N CYS A 588 36.43 -15.47 28.68
CA CYS A 588 37.32 -15.10 27.57
C CYS A 588 37.59 -16.29 26.64
N PRO A 589 36.82 -16.48 25.54
CA PRO A 589 37.07 -17.60 24.65
C PRO A 589 38.44 -17.44 24.00
N SER A 590 38.88 -16.18 23.87
CA SER A 590 40.24 -15.75 23.51
C SER A 590 41.36 -16.31 24.37
N GLU A 591 41.07 -16.83 25.57
CA GLU A 591 42.08 -17.45 26.44
C GLU A 591 42.05 -18.98 26.34
N CYS A 592 41.00 -19.55 25.75
CA CYS A 592 40.79 -21.00 25.64
C CYS A 592 41.42 -21.58 24.38
N PHE A 593 41.90 -22.81 24.50
CA PHE A 593 42.53 -23.55 23.41
C PHE A 593 41.71 -24.78 23.03
N LEU A 594 41.58 -25.02 21.73
CA LEU A 594 41.07 -26.27 21.20
C LEU A 594 42.26 -27.21 20.89
N SER A 595 42.57 -28.10 21.83
CA SER A 595 43.56 -29.15 21.59
C SER A 595 42.86 -30.43 21.13
N ASN A 596 42.85 -30.69 19.83
CA ASN A 596 42.49 -32.02 19.33
C ASN A 596 43.58 -33.02 19.82
N PRO A 597 43.23 -34.23 20.27
CA PRO A 597 44.21 -35.31 20.48
C PRO A 597 45.19 -35.51 19.31
N GLU A 598 44.77 -35.19 18.08
CA GLU A 598 45.57 -35.23 16.85
C GLU A 598 46.41 -33.97 16.60
N SER A 599 46.17 -32.87 17.34
CA SER A 599 46.94 -31.63 17.21
C SER A 599 48.38 -31.87 17.65
N GLU A 600 49.29 -31.89 16.67
CA GLU A 600 50.71 -32.16 16.87
C GLU A 600 51.37 -31.24 17.92
N TRP A 601 50.87 -30.00 18.03
CA TRP A 601 51.35 -28.92 18.90
C TRP A 601 50.72 -28.86 20.30
N GLY A 602 49.70 -29.68 20.59
CA GLY A 602 49.02 -29.67 21.90
C GLY A 602 49.95 -29.99 23.08
N CYS A 603 51.16 -30.54 22.84
CA CYS A 603 52.16 -30.73 23.87
C CYS A 603 52.70 -29.40 24.46
N LEU A 604 52.68 -28.29 23.72
CA LEU A 604 53.16 -26.99 24.22
C LEU A 604 52.27 -26.48 25.36
N LEU A 605 50.96 -26.69 25.24
CA LEU A 605 49.99 -26.29 26.27
C LEU A 605 50.17 -27.04 27.59
N LYS A 606 50.89 -28.17 27.57
CA LYS A 606 51.17 -28.97 28.77
C LYS A 606 52.45 -28.55 29.50
N VAL A 607 53.29 -27.71 28.89
CA VAL A 607 54.59 -27.32 29.47
C VAL A 607 54.44 -26.59 30.80
N PHE A 608 53.53 -25.61 30.87
CA PHE A 608 53.28 -24.81 32.08
C PHE A 608 52.02 -25.25 32.85
N GLY A 609 51.17 -26.10 32.27
CA GLY A 609 49.93 -26.58 32.89
C GLY A 609 48.86 -25.50 33.14
N SER A 610 49.09 -24.25 32.74
CA SER A 610 48.24 -23.09 33.03
C SER A 610 47.32 -22.70 31.87
N PHE A 611 47.42 -23.36 30.71
CA PHE A 611 46.61 -23.03 29.54
C PHE A 611 45.23 -23.70 29.64
N PRO A 612 44.12 -22.95 29.57
CA PRO A 612 42.78 -23.53 29.66
C PRO A 612 42.41 -24.19 28.33
N VAL A 613 42.26 -25.52 28.35
CA VAL A 613 41.92 -26.33 27.17
C VAL A 613 40.46 -26.79 27.27
N LEU A 614 39.73 -26.74 26.16
CA LEU A 614 38.35 -27.23 26.11
C LEU A 614 38.29 -28.74 26.40
N ASP A 615 37.44 -29.13 27.35
CA ASP A 615 37.31 -30.52 27.81
C ASP A 615 36.36 -31.33 26.92
N GLU A 616 36.92 -32.32 26.20
CA GLU A 616 36.15 -33.28 25.40
C GLU A 616 35.10 -34.02 26.24
N LYS A 617 35.39 -34.34 27.52
CA LYS A 617 34.45 -35.09 28.36
C LYS A 617 33.19 -34.30 28.67
N PHE A 618 33.29 -32.98 28.72
CA PHE A 618 32.17 -32.09 29.01
C PHE A 618 31.41 -31.69 27.73
N TYR A 619 32.12 -31.31 26.66
CA TYR A 619 31.49 -30.80 25.43
C TYR A 619 31.19 -31.87 24.37
N GLY A 620 31.77 -33.07 24.50
CA GLY A 620 31.65 -34.15 23.52
C GLY A 620 32.51 -33.94 22.27
N ARG A 621 32.72 -35.02 21.49
CA ARG A 621 33.59 -35.01 20.30
C ARG A 621 33.13 -34.06 19.19
N SER A 622 31.84 -33.71 19.15
CA SER A 622 31.29 -32.80 18.14
C SER A 622 31.89 -31.39 18.21
N ILE A 623 32.46 -31.00 19.35
CA ILE A 623 33.10 -29.68 19.50
C ILE A 623 34.28 -29.49 18.51
N PHE A 624 34.99 -30.57 18.19
CA PHE A 624 36.14 -30.54 17.27
C PHE A 624 35.72 -30.30 15.81
N SER A 625 34.50 -30.69 15.42
CA SER A 625 33.98 -30.40 14.08
C SER A 625 33.57 -28.93 13.87
N MET A 626 33.52 -28.13 14.95
CA MET A 626 33.08 -26.73 14.95
C MET A 626 34.25 -25.75 15.08
N SER A 627 35.45 -26.13 14.64
CA SER A 627 36.68 -25.34 14.80
C SER A 627 36.60 -23.93 14.19
N ASN A 628 35.90 -23.79 13.07
CA ASN A 628 35.71 -22.48 12.41
C ASN A 628 34.83 -21.54 13.24
N GLU A 629 33.75 -22.07 13.83
CA GLU A 629 32.83 -21.33 14.69
C GLU A 629 33.51 -20.94 16.00
N LEU A 630 34.28 -21.85 16.59
CA LEU A 630 35.08 -21.61 17.79
C LEU A 630 36.14 -20.53 17.55
N LYS A 631 36.80 -20.53 16.39
CA LYS A 631 37.74 -19.48 16.00
C LYS A 631 37.08 -18.10 15.93
N LYS A 632 35.84 -18.01 15.44
CA LYS A 632 35.10 -16.73 15.34
C LYS A 632 34.75 -16.13 16.69
N ILE A 633 34.49 -16.95 17.71
CA ILE A 633 34.23 -16.48 19.07
C ILE A 633 35.51 -16.22 19.87
N GLY A 634 36.68 -16.51 19.29
CA GLY A 634 38.00 -16.18 19.85
C GLY A 634 38.84 -17.37 20.31
N VAL A 635 38.30 -18.60 20.31
CA VAL A 635 39.06 -19.79 20.76
C VAL A 635 40.28 -20.02 19.87
N MET A 636 41.44 -20.25 20.49
CA MET A 636 42.68 -20.55 19.79
C MET A 636 42.64 -21.99 19.27
N VAL A 637 42.36 -22.14 17.98
CA VAL A 637 42.20 -23.46 17.32
C VAL A 637 43.42 -23.89 16.50
N ASP A 638 44.30 -22.96 16.14
CA ASP A 638 45.47 -23.24 15.30
C ASP A 638 46.80 -23.00 16.02
N PHE A 639 47.86 -23.55 15.43
CA PHE A 639 49.21 -23.49 15.99
C PHE A 639 49.75 -22.06 16.02
N GLU A 640 49.40 -21.23 15.04
CA GLU A 640 49.92 -19.86 14.93
C GLU A 640 49.45 -19.03 16.11
N ASP A 641 48.14 -19.01 16.39
CA ASP A 641 47.57 -18.27 17.50
C ASP A 641 48.01 -18.86 18.85
N ALA A 642 48.05 -20.19 18.96
CA ALA A 642 48.53 -20.83 20.18
C ALA A 642 50.02 -20.56 20.46
N SER A 643 50.85 -20.49 19.42
CA SER A 643 52.28 -20.20 19.56
C SER A 643 52.54 -18.77 20.04
N LYS A 644 51.72 -17.79 19.65
CA LYS A 644 51.85 -16.40 20.11
C LYS A 644 51.61 -16.31 21.62
N GLU A 645 50.55 -16.97 22.09
CA GLU A 645 50.20 -16.96 23.51
C GLU A 645 51.18 -17.79 24.35
N PHE A 646 51.65 -18.92 23.81
CA PHE A 646 52.75 -19.67 24.42
C PHE A 646 54.02 -18.81 24.49
N THR A 647 54.38 -18.09 23.42
CA THR A 647 55.55 -17.20 23.38
C THR A 647 55.44 -16.12 24.44
N ARG A 648 54.28 -15.48 24.57
CA ARG A 648 54.00 -14.46 25.58
C ARG A 648 54.19 -15.02 26.99
N THR A 649 53.60 -16.18 27.26
CA THR A 649 53.70 -16.87 28.56
C THR A 649 55.13 -17.29 28.84
N PHE A 650 55.84 -17.84 27.85
CA PHE A 650 57.24 -18.26 27.98
C PHE A 650 58.15 -17.08 28.32
N LYS A 651 58.01 -15.93 27.64
CA LYS A 651 58.76 -14.70 27.96
C LYS A 651 58.48 -14.22 29.38
N GLN A 652 57.21 -14.24 29.79
CA GLN A 652 56.82 -13.86 31.14
C GLN A 652 57.46 -14.78 32.19
N GLN A 653 57.40 -16.09 31.98
CA GLN A 653 58.00 -17.09 32.88
C GLN A 653 59.52 -17.00 32.92
N ALA A 654 60.18 -16.75 31.79
CA ALA A 654 61.63 -16.56 31.70
C ALA A 654 62.07 -15.29 32.45
N SER A 655 61.36 -14.18 32.24
CA SER A 655 61.68 -12.87 32.86
C SER A 655 61.66 -12.91 34.39
N ILE A 656 60.73 -13.70 34.97
CA ILE A 656 60.61 -13.88 36.43
C ILE A 656 61.40 -15.09 36.96
N SER A 657 62.22 -15.74 36.12
CA SER A 657 63.00 -16.94 36.47
C SER A 657 62.16 -18.11 37.04
N SER A 658 60.91 -18.28 36.56
CA SER A 658 59.96 -19.30 37.02
C SER A 658 59.96 -20.57 36.15
N ILE A 659 60.83 -20.63 35.14
CA ILE A 659 61.03 -21.84 34.33
C ILE A 659 61.88 -22.85 35.14
N LYS A 660 61.19 -23.85 35.70
CA LYS A 660 61.78 -24.93 36.50
C LYS A 660 62.25 -26.10 35.63
N LYS A 661 62.94 -27.07 36.26
CA LYS A 661 63.44 -28.30 35.63
C LYS A 661 62.36 -29.01 34.81
N GLU A 662 61.20 -29.23 35.39
CA GLU A 662 60.07 -29.93 34.77
C GLU A 662 59.56 -29.20 33.52
N HIS A 663 59.54 -27.86 33.53
CA HIS A 663 59.14 -27.05 32.38
C HIS A 663 60.17 -27.19 31.25
N VAL A 664 61.47 -27.15 31.58
CA VAL A 664 62.55 -27.33 30.58
C VAL A 664 62.50 -28.71 29.94
N LEU A 665 62.40 -29.77 30.74
CA LEU A 665 62.35 -31.14 30.22
C LEU A 665 61.07 -31.39 29.40
N SER A 666 59.92 -30.89 29.87
CA SER A 666 58.65 -30.97 29.14
C SER A 666 58.71 -30.20 27.81
N PHE A 667 59.30 -29.00 27.83
CA PHE A 667 59.52 -28.19 26.63
C PHE A 667 60.46 -28.90 25.64
N LEU A 668 61.62 -29.40 26.08
CA LEU A 668 62.57 -30.11 25.21
C LEU A 668 61.96 -31.38 24.62
N GLN A 669 61.18 -32.12 25.39
CA GLN A 669 60.44 -33.29 24.90
C GLN A 669 59.42 -32.90 23.82
N CYS A 670 58.64 -31.84 24.06
CA CYS A 670 57.69 -31.33 23.07
C CYS A 670 58.39 -30.77 21.83
N TYR A 671 59.48 -30.03 22.00
CA TYR A 671 60.32 -29.49 20.92
C TYR A 671 60.88 -30.62 20.04
N GLY A 672 61.41 -31.68 20.66
CA GLY A 672 61.89 -32.87 19.96
C GLY A 672 60.78 -33.57 19.16
N LYS A 673 59.57 -33.70 19.72
CA LYS A 673 58.41 -34.26 19.01
C LYS A 673 58.02 -33.40 17.79
N LEU A 674 57.89 -32.09 17.97
CA LEU A 674 57.54 -31.15 16.90
C LEU A 674 58.59 -31.09 15.80
N ARG A 675 59.87 -31.19 16.18
CA ARG A 675 60.98 -31.27 15.24
C ARG A 675 60.95 -32.54 14.40
N LYS A 676 60.68 -33.70 15.00
CA LYS A 676 60.52 -34.99 14.27
C LYS A 676 59.39 -34.93 13.25
N LEU A 677 58.32 -34.20 13.57
CA LEU A 677 57.16 -33.95 12.70
C LEU A 677 57.40 -32.83 11.67
N LYS A 678 58.58 -32.19 11.67
CA LYS A 678 58.95 -31.07 10.78
C LYS A 678 57.99 -29.87 10.87
N VAL A 679 57.39 -29.63 12.05
CA VAL A 679 56.52 -28.48 12.29
C VAL A 679 57.33 -27.18 12.18
N LYS A 680 56.87 -26.23 11.36
CA LYS A 680 57.52 -24.93 11.21
C LYS A 680 57.18 -24.04 12.41
N PHE A 681 58.12 -23.83 13.32
CA PHE A 681 57.95 -22.86 14.40
C PHE A 681 57.92 -21.42 13.87
N PRO A 682 56.97 -20.59 14.33
CA PRO A 682 56.91 -19.17 14.00
C PRO A 682 58.20 -18.43 14.41
N SER A 683 58.55 -17.38 13.66
CA SER A 683 59.81 -16.64 13.86
C SER A 683 59.92 -16.04 15.26
N GLU A 684 58.82 -15.50 15.79
CA GLU A 684 58.75 -14.93 17.14
C GLU A 684 59.03 -15.96 18.23
N LEU A 685 58.43 -17.15 18.11
CA LEU A 685 58.66 -18.24 19.06
C LEU A 685 60.11 -18.74 18.97
N LYS A 686 60.65 -18.93 17.75
CA LYS A 686 62.06 -19.33 17.54
C LYS A 686 63.04 -18.32 18.14
N LYS A 687 62.78 -17.03 17.97
CA LYS A 687 63.61 -15.96 18.53
C LYS A 687 63.55 -16.00 20.06
N CYS A 688 62.34 -16.05 20.61
CA CYS A 688 62.09 -16.13 22.05
C CYS A 688 62.85 -17.28 22.72
N ILE A 689 62.69 -18.51 22.23
CA ILE A 689 63.30 -19.69 22.86
C ILE A 689 64.83 -19.71 22.74
N ARG A 690 65.44 -18.94 21.83
CA ARG A 690 66.90 -18.88 21.64
C ARG A 690 67.57 -17.71 22.38
N GLU A 691 66.85 -16.62 22.59
CA GLU A 691 67.40 -15.37 23.14
C GLU A 691 66.99 -15.13 24.60
N GLU A 692 65.86 -15.66 25.05
CA GLU A 692 65.42 -15.50 26.45
C GLU A 692 66.30 -16.32 27.40
N LYS A 693 66.47 -15.82 28.63
CA LYS A 693 67.31 -16.45 29.65
C LYS A 693 66.53 -17.49 30.46
N TRP A 694 66.55 -18.75 30.03
CA TRP A 694 65.75 -19.80 30.65
C TRP A 694 66.50 -21.11 30.95
N LEU A 695 67.77 -21.25 30.51
CA LEU A 695 68.62 -22.38 30.86
C LEU A 695 69.52 -22.01 32.04
N LYS A 696 69.48 -22.82 33.10
CA LYS A 696 70.35 -22.64 34.27
C LYS A 696 71.74 -23.21 34.00
N THR A 697 72.76 -22.46 34.37
CA THR A 697 74.15 -22.89 34.25
C THR A 697 74.73 -23.31 35.61
N ARG A 698 75.83 -24.07 35.60
CA ARG A 698 76.63 -24.42 36.80
C ARG A 698 77.21 -23.19 37.51
N LEU A 699 77.20 -22.01 36.87
CA LEU A 699 77.57 -20.72 37.49
C LEU A 699 76.45 -20.14 38.36
N GLY A 700 75.27 -20.76 38.39
CA GLY A 700 74.13 -20.37 39.21
C GLY A 700 73.19 -19.35 38.55
N ASP A 701 73.51 -18.86 37.36
CA ASP A 701 72.70 -17.92 36.58
C ASP A 701 71.82 -18.61 35.52
N TYR A 702 70.78 -17.90 35.06
CA TYR A 702 69.99 -18.28 33.90
C TYR A 702 70.51 -17.54 32.66
N ARG A 703 70.71 -18.28 31.58
CA ARG A 703 71.25 -17.77 30.32
C ARG A 703 70.41 -18.21 29.13
N SER A 704 70.60 -17.48 28.03
CA SER A 704 70.05 -17.84 26.74
C SER A 704 70.75 -19.09 26.21
N PRO A 705 70.08 -19.97 25.45
CA PRO A 705 70.74 -21.12 24.84
C PRO A 705 72.04 -20.80 24.09
N ASN A 706 72.08 -19.69 23.35
CA ASN A 706 73.27 -19.24 22.63
C ASN A 706 74.46 -18.87 23.53
N GLU A 707 74.24 -18.70 24.83
CA GLU A 707 75.25 -18.37 25.84
C GLU A 707 75.57 -19.55 26.77
N CYS A 708 75.05 -20.74 26.47
CA CYS A 708 75.21 -21.95 27.24
C CYS A 708 76.10 -22.96 26.51
N ILE A 709 76.80 -23.78 27.29
CA ILE A 709 77.60 -24.90 26.79
C ILE A 709 77.04 -26.20 27.37
N LEU A 710 76.82 -27.20 26.54
CA LEU A 710 76.56 -28.54 27.03
C LEU A 710 77.90 -29.20 27.34
N PHE A 711 78.07 -29.65 28.59
CA PHE A 711 79.33 -30.24 29.02
C PHE A 711 79.64 -31.54 28.25
N GLY A 712 80.89 -31.68 27.81
CA GLY A 712 81.41 -32.89 27.16
C GLY A 712 82.85 -33.14 27.60
N LYS A 713 83.35 -34.37 27.45
CA LYS A 713 84.69 -34.76 27.93
C LYS A 713 85.82 -33.87 27.37
N ASP A 714 85.67 -33.41 26.13
CA ASP A 714 86.64 -32.53 25.46
C ASP A 714 86.82 -31.17 26.17
N TRP A 715 85.88 -30.80 27.04
CA TRP A 715 85.95 -29.56 27.82
C TRP A 715 86.74 -29.68 29.12
N GLU A 716 87.04 -30.91 29.60
CA GLU A 716 87.74 -31.16 30.87
C GLU A 716 89.08 -30.40 31.00
N PRO A 717 89.95 -30.36 29.97
CA PRO A 717 91.22 -29.63 30.06
C PRO A 717 91.07 -28.12 30.17
N VAL A 718 89.90 -27.56 29.83
CA VAL A 718 89.64 -26.10 29.88
C VAL A 718 89.08 -25.65 31.21
N ILE A 719 88.45 -26.53 31.99
CA ILE A 719 87.84 -26.18 33.28
C ILE A 719 88.81 -25.44 34.22
N PRO A 720 90.09 -25.86 34.37
CA PRO A 720 91.02 -25.18 35.27
C PRO A 720 91.44 -23.77 34.82
N ILE A 721 91.22 -23.42 33.55
CA ILE A 721 91.72 -22.19 32.92
C ILE A 721 90.62 -21.25 32.42
N SER A 722 89.33 -21.63 32.51
CA SER A 722 88.22 -20.78 32.07
C SER A 722 86.92 -21.08 32.80
N LEU A 723 86.18 -20.02 33.15
CA LEU A 723 84.87 -20.11 33.79
C LEU A 723 83.77 -20.15 32.74
N LEU A 724 83.42 -21.37 32.31
CA LEU A 724 82.49 -21.61 31.22
C LEU A 724 81.03 -21.82 31.70
N PRO A 725 80.04 -21.29 30.96
CA PRO A 725 78.62 -21.39 31.32
C PRO A 725 78.03 -22.76 30.94
N PHE A 726 78.52 -23.82 31.58
CA PHE A 726 77.98 -25.16 31.37
C PHE A 726 76.54 -25.24 31.87
N ILE A 727 75.63 -25.84 31.11
CA ILE A 727 74.29 -26.19 31.58
C ILE A 727 74.43 -27.02 32.87
N ASP A 728 73.60 -26.73 33.88
CA ASP A 728 73.62 -27.43 35.16
C ASP A 728 73.00 -28.84 35.04
N ASP A 729 73.79 -29.75 34.48
CA ASP A 729 73.54 -31.17 34.35
C ASP A 729 73.82 -31.95 35.66
N SER A 730 74.07 -31.27 36.77
CA SER A 730 74.22 -31.92 38.08
C SER A 730 72.89 -32.57 38.51
N ASN A 731 72.97 -33.63 39.31
CA ASN A 731 71.78 -34.30 39.84
C ASN A 731 70.89 -33.36 40.69
N ASN A 732 71.44 -32.23 41.17
CA ASN A 732 70.72 -31.23 41.94
C ASN A 732 69.84 -30.31 41.08
N PHE A 733 70.05 -30.28 39.76
CA PHE A 733 69.22 -29.50 38.84
C PHE A 733 68.73 -30.34 37.67
N TYR A 734 69.24 -30.16 36.43
CA TYR A 734 68.69 -30.89 35.28
C TYR A 734 69.00 -32.39 35.32
N GLY A 735 70.14 -32.78 35.90
CA GLY A 735 70.63 -34.15 35.91
C GLY A 735 71.15 -34.61 34.54
N ILE A 736 71.75 -35.80 34.51
CA ILE A 736 72.38 -36.32 33.28
C ILE A 736 71.40 -36.53 32.11
N GLY A 737 70.09 -36.67 32.39
CA GLY A 737 69.05 -36.81 31.37
C GLY A 737 68.90 -35.58 30.44
N ILE A 738 69.49 -34.43 30.80
CA ILE A 738 69.53 -33.28 29.88
C ILE A 738 70.34 -33.57 28.60
N HIS A 739 71.30 -34.50 28.68
CA HIS A 739 72.12 -34.94 27.56
C HIS A 739 71.33 -35.75 26.52
N ASP A 740 70.20 -36.34 26.90
CA ASP A 740 69.30 -37.05 25.95
C ASP A 740 68.70 -36.08 24.92
N TYR A 741 68.68 -34.78 25.22
CA TYR A 741 68.20 -33.70 24.36
C TYR A 741 69.34 -32.97 23.62
N HIS A 742 70.50 -33.60 23.47
CA HIS A 742 71.69 -33.02 22.82
C HIS A 742 71.34 -32.37 21.46
N ALA A 743 70.60 -33.08 20.60
CA ALA A 743 70.26 -32.56 19.28
C ALA A 743 69.30 -31.36 19.37
N GLU A 744 68.34 -31.37 20.29
CA GLU A 744 67.39 -30.29 20.53
C GLU A 744 68.12 -29.04 21.06
N LEU A 745 69.01 -29.21 22.04
CA LEU A 745 69.82 -28.14 22.62
C LEU A 745 70.76 -27.51 21.58
N LYS A 746 71.41 -28.32 20.74
CA LYS A 746 72.24 -27.84 19.63
C LYS A 746 71.43 -27.00 18.63
N ASP A 747 70.22 -27.44 18.29
CA ASP A 747 69.32 -26.70 17.40
C ASP A 747 68.76 -25.40 18.03
N LEU A 748 68.68 -25.34 19.36
CA LEU A 748 68.37 -24.12 20.11
C LEU A 748 69.57 -23.16 20.22
N GLY A 749 70.76 -23.58 19.80
CA GLY A 749 71.97 -22.75 19.79
C GLY A 749 72.93 -22.97 20.96
N VAL A 750 72.68 -23.98 21.81
CA VAL A 750 73.65 -24.39 22.83
C VAL A 750 74.90 -24.93 22.16
N VAL A 751 76.07 -24.49 22.63
CA VAL A 751 77.35 -25.01 22.15
C VAL A 751 77.57 -26.41 22.70
N THR A 752 77.61 -27.41 21.83
CA THR A 752 77.84 -28.81 22.21
C THR A 752 79.26 -29.28 21.94
N ASP A 753 79.90 -28.72 20.91
CA ASP A 753 81.20 -29.16 20.42
C ASP A 753 82.30 -28.14 20.79
N PHE A 754 83.47 -28.62 21.20
CA PHE A 754 84.60 -27.76 21.57
C PHE A 754 85.00 -26.78 20.47
N LYS A 755 84.94 -27.23 19.21
CA LYS A 755 85.28 -26.45 18.01
C LYS A 755 84.46 -25.17 17.89
N ASP A 756 83.21 -25.19 18.37
CA ASP A 756 82.26 -24.09 18.21
C ASP A 756 82.27 -23.12 19.40
N GLY A 757 82.98 -23.44 20.50
CA GLY A 757 82.98 -22.61 21.72
C GLY A 757 84.32 -22.00 22.12
N ALA A 758 85.30 -21.96 21.22
CA ALA A 758 86.60 -21.30 21.44
C ALA A 758 86.45 -19.83 21.93
N LYS A 759 85.42 -19.12 21.48
CA LYS A 759 85.08 -17.76 21.93
C LYS A 759 84.75 -17.68 23.41
N PHE A 760 84.06 -18.69 23.96
CA PHE A 760 83.74 -18.72 25.40
C PHE A 760 84.99 -18.90 26.24
N VAL A 761 85.92 -19.77 25.80
CA VAL A 761 87.19 -20.01 26.47
C VAL A 761 88.02 -18.74 26.55
N ALA A 762 88.18 -18.02 25.43
CA ALA A 762 88.94 -16.77 25.44
C ALA A 762 88.26 -15.66 26.24
N SER A 763 86.93 -15.50 26.14
CA SER A 763 86.20 -14.42 26.83
C SER A 763 86.21 -14.60 28.35
N ARG A 764 86.26 -15.85 28.84
CA ARG A 764 86.18 -16.19 30.26
C ARG A 764 87.46 -16.81 30.81
N LEU A 765 88.58 -16.59 30.11
CA LEU A 765 89.89 -17.05 30.54
C LEU A 765 90.22 -16.54 31.95
N PHE A 766 90.59 -17.48 32.81
CA PHE A 766 91.10 -17.28 34.15
C PHE A 766 92.32 -18.18 34.34
N LEU A 767 93.52 -17.59 34.33
CA LEU A 767 94.73 -18.34 34.67
C LEU A 767 94.87 -18.38 36.21
N PRO A 768 95.17 -19.57 36.79
CA PRO A 768 95.30 -19.71 38.23
C PRO A 768 96.42 -18.81 38.79
N GLN A 769 96.31 -18.44 40.07
CA GLN A 769 97.29 -17.57 40.71
C GLN A 769 98.68 -18.20 40.73
N ASP A 770 98.75 -19.51 40.95
CA ASP A 770 99.91 -20.34 40.75
C ASP A 770 99.75 -21.13 39.45
N CYS A 771 100.56 -20.81 38.44
CA CYS A 771 100.50 -21.47 37.14
C CYS A 771 101.30 -22.80 37.10
N SER A 772 101.99 -23.18 38.18
CA SER A 772 102.69 -24.47 38.25
C SER A 772 101.74 -25.68 38.27
N SER A 773 100.47 -25.46 38.62
CA SER A 773 99.42 -26.49 38.56
C SER A 773 98.90 -26.76 37.15
N LEU A 774 99.30 -25.97 36.14
CA LEU A 774 98.87 -26.15 34.76
C LEU A 774 99.58 -27.36 34.13
N THR A 775 98.80 -28.30 33.64
CA THR A 775 99.29 -29.44 32.86
C THR A 775 99.50 -29.04 31.40
N ALA A 776 100.29 -29.84 30.66
CA ALA A 776 100.44 -29.68 29.21
C ALA A 776 99.07 -29.69 28.49
N LEU A 777 98.11 -30.49 28.95
CA LEU A 777 96.75 -30.55 28.39
C LEU A 777 95.97 -29.24 28.54
N ASN A 778 96.15 -28.52 29.66
CA ASN A 778 95.48 -27.22 29.85
C ASN A 778 96.04 -26.19 28.86
N VAL A 779 97.36 -26.18 28.68
CA VAL A 779 98.03 -25.28 27.73
C VAL A 779 97.64 -25.61 26.29
N PHE A 780 97.61 -26.89 25.91
CA PHE A 780 97.13 -27.29 24.59
C PHE A 780 95.69 -26.88 24.35
N ALA A 781 94.80 -27.02 25.33
CA ALA A 781 93.41 -26.61 25.17
C ALA A 781 93.23 -25.09 25.01
N LEU A 782 94.09 -24.28 25.65
CA LEU A 782 94.16 -22.84 25.40
C LEU A 782 94.65 -22.53 23.98
N LEU A 783 95.72 -23.20 23.54
CA LEU A 783 96.28 -23.03 22.20
C LEU A 783 95.30 -23.51 21.11
N ASP A 784 94.56 -24.59 21.33
CA ASP A 784 93.49 -25.05 20.45
C ASP A 784 92.36 -24.02 20.35
N SER A 785 92.02 -23.36 21.46
CA SER A 785 91.04 -22.27 21.44
C SER A 785 91.55 -21.08 20.62
N VAL A 786 92.82 -20.71 20.77
CA VAL A 786 93.46 -19.64 19.98
C VAL A 786 93.53 -20.00 18.50
N LYS A 787 93.91 -21.23 18.18
CA LYS A 787 93.91 -21.79 16.82
C LYS A 787 92.55 -21.66 16.17
N LYS A 788 91.49 -22.05 16.88
CA LYS A 788 90.10 -21.96 16.38
C LYS A 788 89.61 -20.53 16.21
N LEU A 789 90.00 -19.61 17.10
CA LEU A 789 89.68 -18.19 16.91
C LEU A 789 90.33 -17.61 15.66
N LYS A 790 91.60 -17.99 15.40
CA LYS A 790 92.30 -17.61 14.18
C LYS A 790 91.69 -18.23 12.92
N GLU A 791 91.38 -19.53 12.95
CA GLU A 791 90.71 -20.23 11.83
C GLU A 791 89.34 -19.63 11.51
N SER A 792 88.56 -19.25 12.54
CA SER A 792 87.25 -18.62 12.39
C SER A 792 87.29 -17.13 12.02
N ARG A 793 88.49 -16.53 11.89
CA ARG A 793 88.70 -15.08 11.68
C ARG A 793 88.00 -14.22 12.73
N THR A 794 87.86 -14.73 13.96
CA THR A 794 87.26 -14.00 15.08
C THR A 794 88.36 -13.24 15.80
N ASP A 795 88.17 -11.93 16.00
CA ASP A 795 89.09 -11.14 16.81
C ASP A 795 89.15 -11.67 18.25
N PHE A 796 90.32 -11.52 18.89
CA PHE A 796 90.45 -11.88 20.30
C PHE A 796 89.50 -11.01 21.15
N PRO A 797 88.77 -11.61 22.13
CA PRO A 797 87.94 -10.84 23.04
C PRO A 797 88.74 -9.75 23.77
N ASP A 798 88.10 -8.61 24.03
CA ASP A 798 88.72 -7.48 24.74
C ASP A 798 89.38 -7.94 26.06
N GLY A 799 90.65 -7.58 26.25
CA GLY A 799 91.45 -7.95 27.42
C GLY A 799 91.97 -9.40 27.42
N PHE A 800 91.71 -10.22 26.40
CA PHE A 800 92.24 -11.60 26.31
C PHE A 800 93.78 -11.60 26.28
N LEU A 801 94.39 -10.88 25.32
CA LEU A 801 95.85 -10.81 25.19
C LEU A 801 96.51 -10.19 26.43
N GLU A 802 95.85 -9.23 27.07
CA GLU A 802 96.31 -8.64 28.33
C GLU A 802 96.35 -9.67 29.48
N LYS A 803 95.32 -10.51 29.61
CA LYS A 803 95.28 -11.58 30.64
C LYS A 803 96.35 -12.64 30.40
N VAL A 804 96.58 -13.00 29.15
CA VAL A 804 97.55 -14.03 28.75
C VAL A 804 98.99 -13.53 28.90
N SER A 805 99.28 -12.28 28.53
CA SER A 805 100.62 -11.70 28.62
C SER A 805 101.07 -11.39 30.05
N LYS A 806 100.16 -11.00 30.95
CA LYS A 806 100.52 -10.59 32.32
C LYS A 806 101.01 -11.71 33.22
N LYS A 807 100.67 -12.97 32.92
CA LYS A 807 100.91 -14.13 33.79
C LYS A 807 102.02 -15.02 33.24
N SER A 808 102.83 -15.57 34.13
CA SER A 808 103.89 -16.51 33.78
C SER A 808 103.31 -17.93 33.77
N TRP A 809 102.79 -18.38 32.63
CA TRP A 809 102.06 -19.65 32.52
C TRP A 809 102.65 -20.65 31.52
N LEU A 810 103.61 -20.24 30.69
CA LEU A 810 104.35 -21.13 29.79
C LEU A 810 105.57 -21.68 30.51
N LYS A 811 105.72 -23.00 30.53
CA LYS A 811 106.86 -23.68 31.15
C LYS A 811 108.06 -23.64 30.20
N THR A 812 109.17 -23.14 30.70
CA THR A 812 110.47 -23.12 30.01
C THR A 812 111.48 -23.95 30.78
N HIS A 813 112.65 -24.20 30.21
CA HIS A 813 113.79 -24.77 30.95
C HIS A 813 114.22 -23.90 32.15
N PHE A 814 113.77 -22.63 32.21
CA PHE A 814 114.02 -21.66 33.29
C PHE A 814 112.76 -21.31 34.10
N GLY A 815 111.88 -22.30 34.30
CA GLY A 815 110.64 -22.15 35.07
C GLY A 815 109.48 -21.57 34.24
N TYR A 816 108.40 -21.19 34.91
CA TYR A 816 107.25 -20.59 34.24
C TYR A 816 107.51 -19.12 33.90
N ARG A 817 107.26 -18.74 32.65
CA ARG A 817 107.54 -17.40 32.09
C ARG A 817 106.32 -16.82 31.37
N ARG A 818 106.31 -15.50 31.20
CA ARG A 818 105.28 -14.83 30.39
C ARG A 818 105.54 -15.14 28.91
N PRO A 819 104.50 -15.14 28.05
CA PRO A 819 104.69 -15.39 26.62
C PRO A 819 105.78 -14.54 25.96
N ASP A 820 105.86 -13.25 26.26
CA ASP A 820 106.87 -12.32 25.74
C ASP A 820 108.29 -12.56 26.29
N GLU A 821 108.42 -13.35 27.35
CA GLU A 821 109.69 -13.80 27.94
C GLU A 821 110.09 -15.21 27.47
N CYS A 822 109.29 -15.85 26.61
CA CYS A 822 109.52 -17.20 26.12
C CYS A 822 110.10 -17.19 24.69
N LEU A 823 110.98 -18.16 24.44
CA LEU A 823 111.52 -18.45 23.11
C LEU A 823 111.03 -19.84 22.64
N LEU A 824 110.68 -19.97 21.37
CA LEU A 824 110.46 -21.30 20.78
C LEU A 824 111.77 -21.81 20.19
N PHE A 825 112.19 -23.01 20.59
CA PHE A 825 113.38 -23.62 20.03
C PHE A 825 113.13 -24.02 18.57
N ASN A 826 114.12 -23.79 17.70
CA ASN A 826 114.05 -24.12 16.28
C ASN A 826 115.38 -24.78 15.88
N SER A 827 115.38 -25.63 14.86
CA SER A 827 116.56 -26.37 14.38
C SER A 827 117.71 -25.46 13.89
N LEU A 828 117.45 -24.17 13.67
CA LEU A 828 118.48 -23.17 13.41
C LEU A 828 119.28 -22.79 14.67
N HIS A 829 118.69 -22.92 15.87
CA HIS A 829 119.36 -22.61 17.14
C HIS A 829 120.38 -23.67 17.53
N ASP A 830 120.26 -24.94 17.10
CA ASP A 830 121.20 -26.02 17.41
C ASP A 830 122.66 -25.71 17.04
N SER A 831 122.88 -24.77 16.11
CA SER A 831 124.21 -24.32 15.68
C SER A 831 124.85 -23.25 16.58
N PHE A 832 124.08 -22.63 17.50
CA PHE A 832 124.55 -21.52 18.34
C PHE A 832 124.12 -21.60 19.82
N LEU A 833 123.01 -22.27 20.15
CA LEU A 833 122.41 -22.35 21.49
C LEU A 833 121.81 -23.74 21.72
N LYS A 834 121.95 -24.29 22.92
CA LYS A 834 121.22 -25.47 23.40
C LYS A 834 119.90 -25.04 24.03
N CYS A 835 118.92 -25.96 24.11
CA CYS A 835 117.61 -25.69 24.72
C CYS A 835 117.66 -25.21 26.19
N ASN A 836 118.76 -25.47 26.92
CA ASN A 836 118.98 -24.97 28.28
C ASN A 836 119.71 -23.63 28.35
N ASP A 837 120.06 -23.00 27.22
CA ASP A 837 120.88 -21.77 27.20
C ASP A 837 120.03 -20.49 27.24
N GLY A 838 118.71 -20.61 27.12
CA GLY A 838 117.76 -19.48 27.19
C GLY A 838 116.38 -19.94 27.66
N PRO A 839 115.41 -19.02 27.85
CA PRO A 839 114.04 -19.33 28.27
C PRO A 839 113.23 -20.02 27.15
N PHE A 840 113.78 -21.10 26.59
CA PHE A 840 113.12 -21.92 25.60
C PHE A 840 112.00 -22.75 26.24
N ILE A 841 110.86 -22.81 25.57
CA ILE A 841 109.71 -23.63 25.99
C ILE A 841 110.17 -25.08 26.20
N ASP A 842 109.79 -25.66 27.34
CA ASP A 842 110.24 -26.99 27.79
C ASP A 842 109.55 -28.08 26.95
N GLU A 843 110.21 -28.51 25.86
CA GLU A 843 109.75 -29.61 25.01
C GLU A 843 109.67 -30.95 25.77
N GLY A 844 110.40 -31.11 26.88
CA GLY A 844 110.27 -32.29 27.75
C GLY A 844 108.94 -32.34 28.50
N PHE A 845 108.33 -31.18 28.78
CA PHE A 845 107.03 -31.07 29.44
C PHE A 845 105.86 -31.06 28.45
N TYR A 846 105.98 -30.35 27.33
CA TYR A 846 104.90 -30.26 26.34
C TYR A 846 104.97 -31.33 25.25
N GLY A 847 106.13 -31.96 25.03
CA GLY A 847 106.40 -32.81 23.88
C GLY A 847 106.62 -32.01 22.58
N SER A 848 107.12 -32.66 21.54
CA SER A 848 107.40 -32.04 20.22
C SER A 848 106.15 -31.46 19.53
N HIS A 849 104.95 -31.83 20.00
CA HIS A 849 103.68 -31.32 19.48
C HIS A 849 103.51 -29.81 19.70
N ILE A 850 104.16 -29.21 20.71
CA ILE A 850 104.07 -27.77 20.98
C ILE A 850 104.57 -26.90 19.82
N VAL A 851 105.52 -27.41 19.04
CA VAL A 851 106.07 -26.76 17.85
C VAL A 851 105.00 -26.59 16.77
N SER A 852 103.99 -27.47 16.73
CA SER A 852 102.88 -27.36 15.78
C SER A 852 101.94 -26.16 16.04
N TYR A 853 102.05 -25.53 17.22
CA TYR A 853 101.32 -24.31 17.59
C TYR A 853 102.14 -23.03 17.43
N LYS A 854 103.16 -23.05 16.57
CA LYS A 854 104.06 -21.92 16.33
C LYS A 854 103.31 -20.60 16.10
N ASP A 855 102.28 -20.65 15.28
CA ASP A 855 101.52 -19.46 14.88
C ASP A 855 100.59 -18.95 16.00
N GLU A 856 100.08 -19.84 16.84
CA GLU A 856 99.29 -19.51 18.03
C GLU A 856 100.17 -18.93 19.14
N LEU A 857 101.33 -19.56 19.40
CA LEU A 857 102.30 -19.08 20.38
C LEU A 857 102.83 -17.68 20.00
N ASN A 858 103.15 -17.48 18.72
CA ASN A 858 103.47 -16.14 18.18
C ASN A 858 102.36 -15.12 18.43
N ALA A 859 101.10 -15.51 18.20
CA ALA A 859 99.95 -14.62 18.41
C ALA A 859 99.75 -14.27 19.89
N LEU A 860 100.24 -15.09 20.82
CA LEU A 860 100.21 -14.83 22.26
C LEU A 860 101.44 -14.06 22.79
N GLY A 861 102.46 -13.83 21.95
CA GLY A 861 103.64 -13.03 22.28
C GLY A 861 104.97 -13.78 22.37
N VAL A 862 104.99 -15.10 22.12
CA VAL A 862 106.24 -15.89 22.11
C VAL A 862 107.14 -15.48 20.95
N THR A 863 108.42 -15.25 21.22
CA THR A 863 109.37 -14.77 20.20
C THR A 863 109.96 -15.93 19.40
N ASN A 864 109.88 -15.83 18.06
CA ASN A 864 110.31 -16.87 17.11
C ASN A 864 111.38 -16.39 16.10
N GLU A 865 111.96 -15.20 16.28
CA GLU A 865 112.94 -14.61 15.35
C GLU A 865 114.27 -14.29 16.05
N THR A 866 115.36 -14.87 15.54
CA THR A 866 116.75 -14.72 16.01
C THR A 866 117.32 -13.29 15.94
N ASN A 867 116.66 -12.36 15.22
CA ASN A 867 117.19 -11.02 14.96
C ASN A 867 116.86 -9.96 16.03
N LYS A 868 116.29 -10.36 17.18
CA LYS A 868 116.07 -9.48 18.34
C LYS A 868 116.85 -9.90 19.60
N GLU A 869 117.75 -10.88 19.49
CA GLU A 869 118.49 -11.48 20.62
C GLU A 869 119.91 -10.89 20.82
N CYS A 870 120.07 -9.57 20.62
CA CYS A 870 121.27 -8.83 21.03
C CYS A 870 120.93 -7.72 22.02
#